data_AF-A0A178ZQB1-F1
#
_entry.id   AF-A0A178ZQB1-F1
#
_cell.length_a   1.000
_cell.length_b   1.000
_cell.length_c   1.000
_cell.angle_alpha   90.00
_cell.angle_beta   90.00
_cell.angle_gamma   90.00
#
_symmetry.space_group_name_H-M   'P 1'
#
loop_
_entity.id
_entity.type
_entity.pdbx_description
1 polymer ?
#
loop_
_entity_poly.entity_id
_entity_poly.type
_entity_poly.pdbx_seq_one_letter_code
_entity_poly.pdbx_strand_id
1 'polypeptide(L)'
;MDRSLATLLRSLQTSDHPDDAARLLPVATGLLSRLSNPLNITLLTSQLLSNDVLYPVPTEVARCRQIFSVFYTAVLRLIEDKHSLAQEHTRSNLTITEWTTAVVHGANDKSPRWRHTLLLGALLLAFHSKDFEGLASGLKNRLEVALVVASNLALQEKDAEPNCELAVVFVLNHTFPLLSDAQRQQVDYDLLLPVLIDATFFSREGLEHGYWLGVIDYDVRPSPDQKFKWTVTSTSFRKVTEIKSRNLVTALGALSRLIAHSIENVHDRSHIIYCVNRLAEFSRTLATSWRQNKLSEVDIKEQAQCLDQETINKTFPVLLQMLRDTMFSVVISLRSVLGRLLCDNVLASDSNCPGIAMQSLHILRDTYFIAHRFGLTSSSQYVFVNFTAIDILSQYPLQSENFLDSIRPADLGRIPPHPLDRLQDLFFLNTAEHFTLILPPQTNQGLLFSAAAPYVDPQGDARLAEIFEAAHSVVLAILAAPQNAELATTIVPFYVETLLQSFPKPLSPRQFRLAIKSVVRIAAPPSAIAVAMPLTQAVVLDLLRERMEHASEDSLPPNPDLPIENSRPLSEKAVLLLAIIDCLSFLPVPLLEEYLPLTAELLHKVGNPSQRKQCQQRLWDTLSNGEMDVERAATCVAWWTSRGGREHVLYGEQPEDQDFTMSGALPFESKL
;
A
#
# COMPACT_ATOMS: atom_id res chain seq x y z
N MET A 1 -50.49 29.23 -6.40
CA MET A 1 -49.69 28.27 -5.60
C MET A 1 -50.50 27.01 -5.28
N ASP A 2 -51.73 27.11 -4.77
CA ASP A 2 -52.53 25.90 -4.45
C ASP A 2 -53.04 25.15 -5.71
N ARG A 3 -53.42 25.87 -6.76
CA ARG A 3 -53.79 25.25 -8.06
C ARG A 3 -52.62 24.50 -8.70
N SER A 4 -51.40 25.04 -8.62
CA SER A 4 -50.19 24.39 -9.14
C SER A 4 -49.79 23.15 -8.33
N LEU A 5 -50.02 23.16 -7.01
CA LEU A 5 -49.83 21.98 -6.17
C LEU A 5 -50.84 20.88 -6.55
N ALA A 6 -52.13 21.21 -6.68
CA ALA A 6 -53.15 20.25 -7.08
C ALA A 6 -52.87 19.63 -8.46
N THR A 7 -52.38 20.43 -9.42
CA THR A 7 -51.95 19.93 -10.73
C THR A 7 -50.76 18.99 -10.61
N LEU A 8 -49.72 19.37 -9.85
CA LEU A 8 -48.53 18.52 -9.66
C LEU A 8 -48.90 17.19 -9.00
N LEU A 9 -49.70 17.21 -7.94
CA LEU A 9 -50.13 16.00 -7.23
C LEU A 9 -50.94 15.08 -8.15
N ARG A 10 -51.86 15.64 -8.93
CA ARG A 10 -52.61 14.87 -9.93
C ARG A 10 -51.67 14.27 -10.97
N SER A 11 -50.74 15.07 -11.51
CA SER A 11 -49.77 14.60 -12.50
C SER A 11 -48.91 13.46 -11.97
N LEU A 12 -48.39 13.57 -10.75
CA LEU A 12 -47.61 12.51 -10.09
C LEU A 12 -48.43 11.23 -9.85
N GLN A 13 -49.72 11.35 -9.55
CA GLN A 13 -50.62 10.21 -9.37
C GLN A 13 -51.02 9.54 -10.69
N THR A 14 -51.03 10.29 -11.79
CA THR A 14 -51.38 9.78 -13.13
C THR A 14 -50.16 9.35 -13.96
N SER A 15 -48.94 9.55 -13.46
CA SER A 15 -47.72 9.14 -14.17
C SER A 15 -47.51 7.64 -14.01
N ASP A 16 -47.56 6.90 -15.11
CA ASP A 16 -47.30 5.45 -15.11
C ASP A 16 -45.80 5.12 -15.35
N HIS A 17 -45.03 6.08 -15.88
CA HIS A 17 -43.61 5.90 -16.20
C HIS A 17 -42.70 6.68 -15.25
N PRO A 18 -41.61 6.07 -14.76
CA PRO A 18 -40.72 6.68 -13.77
C PRO A 18 -40.00 7.91 -14.31
N ASP A 19 -39.70 7.95 -15.62
CA ASP A 19 -39.05 9.10 -16.25
C ASP A 19 -39.98 10.32 -16.40
N ASP A 20 -41.27 10.08 -16.64
CA ASP A 20 -42.26 11.15 -16.69
C ASP A 20 -42.52 11.72 -15.29
N ALA A 21 -42.59 10.87 -14.28
CA ALA A 21 -42.67 11.30 -12.89
C ALA A 21 -41.41 12.09 -12.47
N ALA A 22 -40.22 11.66 -12.90
CA ALA A 22 -38.96 12.34 -12.61
C ALA A 22 -38.87 13.74 -13.24
N ARG A 23 -39.47 13.96 -14.42
CA ARG A 23 -39.55 15.30 -15.06
C ARG A 23 -40.34 16.31 -14.24
N LEU A 24 -41.17 15.86 -13.30
CA LEU A 24 -41.96 16.71 -12.40
C LEU A 24 -41.18 17.17 -11.16
N LEU A 25 -40.03 16.54 -10.86
CA LEU A 25 -39.22 16.87 -9.68
C LEU A 25 -38.75 18.33 -9.62
N PRO A 26 -38.32 18.99 -10.72
CA PRO A 26 -37.96 20.41 -10.68
C PRO A 26 -39.13 21.32 -10.28
N VAL A 27 -40.36 20.97 -10.68
CA VAL A 27 -41.58 21.68 -10.29
C VAL A 27 -41.85 21.47 -8.81
N ALA A 28 -41.70 20.23 -8.32
CA ALA A 28 -41.80 19.91 -6.91
C ALA A 28 -40.79 20.71 -6.06
N THR A 29 -39.53 20.80 -6.48
CA THR A 29 -38.49 21.61 -5.82
C THR A 29 -38.90 23.09 -5.74
N GLY A 30 -39.41 23.65 -6.84
CA GLY A 30 -39.84 25.05 -6.88
C GLY A 30 -41.07 25.35 -6.01
N LEU A 31 -41.99 24.40 -5.89
CA LEU A 31 -43.13 24.52 -4.99
C LEU A 31 -42.71 24.36 -3.52
N LEU A 32 -41.87 23.38 -3.21
CA LEU A 32 -41.35 23.16 -1.86
C LEU A 32 -40.71 24.42 -1.29
N SER A 33 -39.89 25.15 -2.06
CA SER A 33 -39.22 26.36 -1.55
C SER A 33 -40.12 27.58 -1.39
N ARG A 34 -41.31 27.60 -2.01
CA ARG A 34 -42.18 28.80 -2.10
C ARG A 34 -43.53 28.67 -1.40
N LEU A 35 -43.98 27.45 -1.09
CA LEU A 35 -45.25 27.26 -0.37
C LEU A 35 -45.18 27.90 1.02
N SER A 36 -46.27 28.59 1.39
CA SER A 36 -46.38 29.30 2.68
C SER A 36 -47.32 28.61 3.68
N ASN A 37 -47.98 27.51 3.29
CA ASN A 37 -48.85 26.72 4.16
C ASN A 37 -48.12 25.43 4.57
N PRO A 38 -47.87 25.17 5.87
CA PRO A 38 -47.14 24.00 6.34
C PRO A 38 -47.84 22.68 5.95
N LEU A 39 -49.17 22.63 5.95
CA LEU A 39 -49.92 21.43 5.58
C LEU A 39 -49.70 21.06 4.10
N ASN A 40 -49.58 22.05 3.23
CA ASN A 40 -49.30 21.84 1.81
C ASN A 40 -47.89 21.29 1.59
N ILE A 41 -46.92 21.72 2.40
CA ILE A 41 -45.54 21.21 2.38
C ILE A 41 -45.50 19.77 2.88
N THR A 42 -46.17 19.47 4.00
CA THR A 42 -46.31 18.11 4.54
C THR A 42 -46.96 17.17 3.53
N LEU A 43 -48.04 17.61 2.88
CA LEU A 43 -48.73 16.85 1.84
C LEU A 43 -47.81 16.56 0.65
N LEU A 44 -47.15 17.58 0.11
CA LEU A 44 -46.23 17.42 -1.03
C LEU A 44 -45.08 16.48 -0.68
N THR A 45 -44.48 16.64 0.50
CA THR A 45 -43.39 15.78 0.97
C THR A 45 -43.86 14.33 1.13
N SER A 46 -45.00 14.10 1.76
CA SER A 46 -45.57 12.75 1.91
C SER A 46 -45.85 12.10 0.56
N GLN A 47 -46.35 12.84 -0.43
CA GLN A 47 -46.59 12.32 -1.78
C GLN A 47 -45.29 12.01 -2.53
N LEU A 48 -44.24 12.83 -2.39
CA LEU A 48 -42.93 12.55 -2.98
C LEU A 48 -42.25 11.31 -2.36
N LEU A 49 -42.50 11.02 -1.08
CA LEU A 49 -41.94 9.84 -0.41
C LEU A 49 -42.78 8.57 -0.63
N SER A 50 -44.10 8.68 -0.73
CA SER A 50 -45.00 7.51 -0.89
C SER A 50 -45.27 7.10 -2.34
N ASN A 51 -44.92 7.92 -3.33
CA ASN A 51 -45.15 7.58 -4.73
C ASN A 51 -44.09 6.62 -5.26
N ASP A 52 -44.45 5.34 -5.41
CA ASP A 52 -43.56 4.26 -5.85
C ASP A 52 -43.04 4.45 -7.28
N VAL A 53 -43.73 5.20 -8.15
CA VAL A 53 -43.27 5.47 -9.52
C VAL A 53 -41.96 6.27 -9.52
N LEU A 54 -41.71 7.04 -8.46
CA LEU A 54 -40.45 7.77 -8.28
C LEU A 54 -39.28 6.86 -7.87
N TYR A 55 -39.55 5.63 -7.41
CA TYR A 55 -38.58 4.69 -6.87
C TYR A 55 -38.70 3.36 -7.65
N PRO A 56 -38.07 3.25 -8.83
CA PRO A 56 -38.11 2.03 -9.60
C PRO A 56 -37.49 0.87 -8.80
N VAL A 57 -38.03 -0.34 -8.99
CA VAL A 57 -37.52 -1.56 -8.37
C VAL A 57 -36.81 -2.39 -9.45
N PRO A 58 -35.53 -2.78 -9.27
CA PRO A 58 -34.70 -2.56 -8.10
C PRO A 58 -34.27 -1.09 -7.93
N THR A 59 -34.05 -0.68 -6.68
CA THR A 59 -33.68 0.72 -6.36
C THR A 59 -32.34 1.10 -6.98
N GLU A 60 -32.30 2.26 -7.64
CA GLU A 60 -31.09 2.82 -8.27
C GLU A 60 -30.58 4.04 -7.49
N VAL A 61 -29.24 4.12 -7.31
CA VAL A 61 -28.63 5.23 -6.57
C VAL A 61 -28.80 6.55 -7.33
N ALA A 62 -28.82 6.50 -8.66
CA ALA A 62 -29.07 7.67 -9.51
C ALA A 62 -30.43 8.33 -9.21
N ARG A 63 -31.50 7.52 -9.05
CA ARG A 63 -32.83 8.02 -8.73
C ARG A 63 -32.91 8.50 -7.28
N CYS A 64 -32.28 7.80 -6.34
CA CYS A 64 -32.11 8.25 -4.95
C CYS A 64 -31.47 9.65 -4.89
N ARG A 65 -30.39 9.88 -5.67
CA ARG A 65 -29.72 11.18 -5.78
C ARG A 65 -30.61 12.27 -6.36
N GLN A 66 -31.45 11.98 -7.35
CA GLN A 66 -32.40 12.96 -7.91
C GLN A 66 -33.39 13.44 -6.85
N ILE A 67 -33.96 12.52 -6.07
CA ILE A 67 -34.95 12.83 -5.03
C ILE A 67 -34.27 13.54 -3.84
N PHE A 68 -33.09 13.07 -3.43
CA PHE A 68 -32.26 13.78 -2.45
C PHE A 68 -32.02 15.24 -2.88
N SER A 69 -31.72 15.46 -4.16
CA SER A 69 -31.47 16.80 -4.71
C SER A 69 -32.71 17.70 -4.65
N VAL A 70 -33.93 17.16 -4.73
CA VAL A 70 -35.16 17.95 -4.60
C VAL A 70 -35.22 18.65 -3.25
N PHE A 71 -35.03 17.89 -2.16
CA PHE A 71 -35.06 18.45 -0.82
C PHE A 71 -33.84 19.33 -0.54
N TYR A 72 -32.65 18.91 -0.96
CA TYR A 72 -31.42 19.66 -0.80
C TYR A 72 -31.51 21.04 -1.47
N THR A 73 -31.91 21.09 -2.75
CA THR A 73 -32.04 22.34 -3.49
C THR A 73 -33.20 23.20 -2.99
N ALA A 74 -34.30 22.60 -2.52
CA ALA A 74 -35.41 23.36 -1.93
C ALA A 74 -34.98 24.12 -0.67
N VAL A 75 -34.17 23.50 0.20
CA VAL A 75 -33.58 24.17 1.37
C VAL A 75 -32.65 25.30 0.96
N LEU A 76 -31.75 25.06 0.00
CA LEU A 76 -30.82 26.10 -0.45
C LEU A 76 -31.55 27.33 -1.00
N ARG A 77 -32.59 27.12 -1.81
CA ARG A 77 -33.44 28.21 -2.33
C ARG A 77 -34.18 28.93 -1.21
N LEU A 78 -34.70 28.20 -0.22
CA LEU A 78 -35.35 28.82 0.94
C LEU A 78 -34.38 29.73 1.71
N ILE A 79 -33.14 29.28 1.93
CA ILE A 79 -32.10 30.07 2.61
C ILE A 79 -31.74 31.30 1.77
N GLU A 80 -31.49 31.15 0.47
CA GLU A 80 -31.17 32.26 -0.45
C GLU A 80 -32.29 33.32 -0.51
N ASP A 81 -33.54 32.87 -0.60
CA ASP A 81 -34.71 33.74 -0.65
C ASP A 81 -34.87 34.56 0.64
N LYS A 82 -34.48 34.02 1.80
CA LYS A 82 -34.51 34.74 3.08
C LYS A 82 -33.37 35.75 3.23
N HIS A 83 -32.22 35.53 2.57
CA HIS A 83 -31.08 36.45 2.63
C HIS A 83 -31.11 37.57 1.59
N SER A 84 -31.75 37.36 0.43
CA SER A 84 -31.89 38.45 -0.55
C SER A 84 -32.87 39.53 -0.04
N LEU A 85 -32.81 40.78 -0.53
CA LEU A 85 -33.82 41.82 -0.26
C LEU A 85 -34.72 42.11 -1.48
N ALA A 86 -34.40 41.52 -2.64
CA ALA A 86 -34.97 41.89 -3.95
C ALA A 86 -36.25 41.13 -4.36
N GLN A 87 -36.76 40.19 -3.55
CA GLN A 87 -37.85 39.29 -3.95
C GLN A 87 -38.94 39.11 -2.86
N GLU A 88 -39.45 40.20 -2.27
CA GLU A 88 -40.45 40.09 -1.18
C GLU A 88 -41.77 39.40 -1.59
N HIS A 89 -42.22 39.56 -2.83
CA HIS A 89 -43.56 39.12 -3.27
C HIS A 89 -43.66 37.63 -3.64
N THR A 90 -42.54 36.90 -3.73
CA THR A 90 -42.50 35.48 -4.13
C THR A 90 -41.96 34.54 -3.04
N ARG A 91 -41.71 35.07 -1.84
CA ARG A 91 -41.16 34.32 -0.70
C ARG A 91 -42.18 33.46 0.00
N SER A 92 -41.71 32.34 0.55
CA SER A 92 -42.45 31.64 1.59
C SER A 92 -42.51 32.52 2.85
N ASN A 93 -43.70 32.63 3.45
CA ASN A 93 -43.91 33.37 4.70
C ASN A 93 -43.44 32.57 5.93
N LEU A 94 -43.11 31.29 5.78
CA LEU A 94 -42.69 30.43 6.87
C LEU A 94 -41.26 30.73 7.31
N THR A 95 -41.00 30.59 8.60
CA THR A 95 -39.62 30.52 9.10
C THR A 95 -38.96 29.22 8.62
N ILE A 96 -37.63 29.19 8.60
CA ILE A 96 -36.87 27.99 8.19
C ILE A 96 -37.18 26.81 9.13
N THR A 97 -37.39 27.08 10.42
CA THR A 97 -37.76 26.07 11.42
C THR A 97 -39.17 25.51 11.18
N GLU A 98 -40.17 26.35 10.91
CA GLU A 98 -41.55 25.91 10.57
C GLU A 98 -41.58 25.11 9.28
N TRP A 99 -40.86 25.57 8.25
CA TRP A 99 -40.75 24.87 6.98
C TRP A 99 -40.10 23.50 7.15
N THR A 100 -38.96 23.44 7.85
CA THR A 100 -38.22 22.19 8.10
C THR A 100 -39.09 21.21 8.87
N THR A 101 -39.81 21.70 9.88
CA THR A 101 -40.75 20.90 10.67
C THR A 101 -41.85 20.34 9.78
N ALA A 102 -42.47 21.16 8.92
CA ALA A 102 -43.52 20.72 8.00
C ALA A 102 -43.04 19.66 6.99
N VAL A 103 -41.80 19.80 6.48
CA VAL A 103 -41.18 18.81 5.59
C VAL A 103 -40.96 17.49 6.33
N VAL A 104 -40.36 17.51 7.52
CA VAL A 104 -40.11 16.30 8.32
C VAL A 104 -41.41 15.58 8.68
N HIS A 105 -42.49 16.32 9.00
CA HIS A 105 -43.81 15.71 9.25
C HIS A 105 -44.40 15.00 8.02
N GLY A 106 -43.89 15.27 6.81
CA GLY A 106 -44.27 14.56 5.59
C GLY A 106 -43.71 13.13 5.53
N ALA A 107 -42.64 12.82 6.27
CA ALA A 107 -42.09 11.47 6.44
C ALA A 107 -42.93 10.68 7.44
N ASN A 108 -44.14 10.31 7.02
CA ASN A 108 -45.08 9.50 7.79
C ASN A 108 -44.98 8.00 7.43
N ASP A 109 -45.77 7.18 8.12
CA ASP A 109 -45.79 5.72 7.97
C ASP A 109 -46.30 5.21 6.61
N LYS A 110 -46.67 6.11 5.68
CA LYS A 110 -47.09 5.74 4.32
C LYS A 110 -45.91 5.52 3.37
N SER A 111 -44.69 5.74 3.82
CA SER A 111 -43.48 5.57 3.02
C SER A 111 -42.42 4.82 3.82
N PRO A 112 -41.64 3.93 3.18
CA PRO A 112 -40.65 3.13 3.87
C PRO A 112 -39.52 3.99 4.43
N ARG A 113 -38.88 3.49 5.50
CA ARG A 113 -37.88 4.25 6.29
C ARG A 113 -36.65 4.64 5.48
N TRP A 114 -36.25 3.83 4.51
CA TRP A 114 -35.12 4.15 3.63
C TRP A 114 -35.35 5.44 2.83
N ARG A 115 -36.59 5.76 2.43
CA ARG A 115 -36.92 7.02 1.74
C ARG A 115 -36.84 8.22 2.68
N HIS A 116 -37.09 8.03 3.97
CA HIS A 116 -36.93 9.07 4.99
C HIS A 116 -35.46 9.46 5.14
N THR A 117 -34.52 8.53 4.95
CA THR A 117 -33.08 8.85 4.98
C THR A 117 -32.71 9.85 3.89
N LEU A 118 -33.27 9.73 2.67
CA LEU A 118 -33.01 10.67 1.56
C LEU A 118 -33.47 12.09 1.91
N LEU A 119 -34.65 12.22 2.52
CA LEU A 119 -35.18 13.48 3.01
C LEU A 119 -34.26 14.09 4.07
N LEU A 120 -34.04 13.35 5.16
CA LEU A 120 -33.34 13.84 6.36
C LEU A 120 -31.88 14.18 6.05
N GLY A 121 -31.22 13.33 5.26
CA GLY A 121 -29.85 13.56 4.83
C GLY A 121 -29.72 14.79 3.92
N ALA A 122 -30.68 15.01 3.03
CA ALA A 122 -30.70 16.18 2.16
C ALA A 122 -30.86 17.49 2.95
N LEU A 123 -31.75 17.50 3.95
CA LEU A 123 -31.91 18.63 4.85
C LEU A 123 -30.61 18.91 5.62
N LEU A 124 -30.03 17.88 6.23
CA LEU A 124 -28.81 18.02 7.04
C LEU A 124 -27.62 18.54 6.22
N LEU A 125 -27.40 17.98 5.03
CA LEU A 125 -26.32 18.40 4.13
C LEU A 125 -26.53 19.85 3.64
N ALA A 126 -27.77 20.22 3.30
CA ALA A 126 -28.08 21.55 2.82
C ALA A 126 -27.81 22.63 3.87
N PHE A 127 -28.22 22.41 5.13
CA PHE A 127 -27.96 23.35 6.22
C PHE A 127 -26.47 23.53 6.52
N HIS A 128 -25.64 22.51 6.26
CA HIS A 128 -24.20 22.61 6.46
C HIS A 128 -23.47 23.29 5.29
N SER A 129 -23.93 23.11 4.04
CA SER A 129 -23.23 23.59 2.84
C SER A 129 -23.05 25.11 2.69
N LYS A 130 -23.68 25.92 3.55
CA LYS A 130 -23.60 27.39 3.55
C LYS A 130 -23.24 28.00 4.92
N ASP A 131 -22.71 27.20 5.84
CA ASP A 131 -22.47 27.62 7.23
C ASP A 131 -23.68 28.33 7.84
N PHE A 132 -24.87 27.80 7.57
CA PHE A 132 -26.11 28.46 7.96
C PHE A 132 -26.31 28.36 9.49
N GLU A 133 -25.97 29.42 10.21
CA GLU A 133 -26.10 29.51 11.68
C GLU A 133 -27.56 29.70 12.14
N GLY A 134 -28.52 29.92 11.24
CA GLY A 134 -29.90 30.25 11.58
C GLY A 134 -30.77 29.04 12.00
N LEU A 135 -30.23 27.81 11.97
CA LEU A 135 -30.97 26.63 12.42
C LEU A 135 -30.79 26.48 13.94
N ALA A 136 -31.90 26.46 14.69
CA ALA A 136 -31.85 26.22 16.13
C ALA A 136 -31.09 24.91 16.43
N SER A 137 -30.13 24.96 17.35
CA SER A 137 -29.28 23.80 17.71
C SER A 137 -30.09 22.55 18.09
N GLY A 138 -31.23 22.75 18.78
CA GLY A 138 -32.16 21.67 19.11
C GLY A 138 -32.84 21.03 17.90
N LEU A 139 -33.07 21.76 16.82
CA LEU A 139 -33.63 21.21 15.57
C LEU A 139 -32.57 20.46 14.78
N LYS A 140 -31.32 20.97 14.74
CA LYS A 140 -30.18 20.26 14.15
C LYS A 140 -29.99 18.89 14.80
N ASN A 141 -29.93 18.85 16.13
CA ASN A 141 -29.78 17.60 16.88
C ASN A 141 -30.94 16.62 16.60
N ARG A 142 -32.18 17.11 16.52
CA ARG A 142 -33.33 16.26 16.16
C ARG A 142 -33.23 15.69 14.75
N LEU A 143 -32.71 16.44 13.79
CA LEU A 143 -32.48 15.94 12.42
C LEU A 143 -31.39 14.87 12.39
N GLU A 144 -30.30 15.05 13.12
CA GLU A 144 -29.25 14.02 13.25
C GLU A 144 -29.82 12.73 13.87
N VAL A 145 -30.53 12.84 15.01
CA VAL A 145 -31.20 11.70 15.66
C VAL A 145 -32.17 11.02 14.70
N ALA A 146 -33.04 11.78 14.03
CA ALA A 146 -34.02 11.22 13.12
C ALA A 146 -33.36 10.49 11.94
N LEU A 147 -32.24 11.03 11.42
CA LEU A 147 -31.50 10.39 10.33
C LEU A 147 -30.91 9.05 10.77
N VAL A 148 -30.30 8.99 11.95
CA VAL A 148 -29.72 7.75 12.50
C VAL A 148 -30.83 6.72 12.74
N VAL A 149 -31.94 7.11 13.39
CA VAL A 149 -33.08 6.22 13.63
C VAL A 149 -33.67 5.70 12.31
N ALA A 150 -33.89 6.57 11.33
CA ALA A 150 -34.41 6.17 10.02
C ALA A 150 -33.45 5.22 9.29
N SER A 151 -32.14 5.45 9.40
CA SER A 151 -31.11 4.61 8.79
C SER A 151 -31.09 3.22 9.43
N ASN A 152 -31.11 3.14 10.76
CA ASN A 152 -31.10 1.86 11.47
C ASN A 152 -32.38 1.06 11.18
N LEU A 153 -33.56 1.70 11.20
CA LEU A 153 -34.82 1.04 10.84
C LEU A 153 -34.82 0.57 9.37
N ALA A 154 -34.29 1.39 8.46
CA ALA A 154 -34.16 1.01 7.05
C ALA A 154 -33.24 -0.20 6.84
N LEU A 155 -32.15 -0.29 7.61
CA LEU A 155 -31.24 -1.44 7.56
C LEU A 155 -31.86 -2.71 8.14
N GLN A 156 -32.71 -2.60 9.16
CA GLN A 156 -33.50 -3.73 9.67
C GLN A 156 -34.51 -4.25 8.63
N GLU A 157 -35.04 -3.35 7.79
CA GLU A 157 -36.00 -3.65 6.73
C GLU A 157 -35.34 -3.86 5.35
N LYS A 158 -34.01 -4.08 5.28
CA LYS A 158 -33.26 -4.13 4.01
C LYS A 158 -33.77 -5.19 3.02
N ASP A 159 -34.33 -6.29 3.51
CA ASP A 159 -34.84 -7.39 2.69
C ASP A 159 -36.27 -7.15 2.18
N ALA A 160 -36.92 -6.04 2.56
CA ALA A 160 -38.29 -5.72 2.15
C ALA A 160 -38.38 -5.32 0.68
N GLU A 161 -37.40 -4.57 0.17
CA GLU A 161 -37.34 -4.09 -1.22
C GLU A 161 -35.92 -4.25 -1.79
N PRO A 162 -35.76 -4.76 -3.03
CA PRO A 162 -34.44 -4.92 -3.64
C PRO A 162 -33.65 -3.61 -3.70
N ASN A 163 -32.42 -3.65 -3.19
CA ASN A 163 -31.43 -2.57 -3.20
C ASN A 163 -31.82 -1.30 -2.40
N CYS A 164 -32.84 -1.36 -1.56
CA CYS A 164 -33.27 -0.18 -0.79
C CYS A 164 -32.19 0.33 0.18
N GLU A 165 -31.32 -0.57 0.65
CA GLU A 165 -30.17 -0.29 1.50
C GLU A 165 -29.12 0.60 0.81
N LEU A 166 -29.07 0.63 -0.53
CA LEU A 166 -28.16 1.51 -1.27
C LEU A 166 -28.48 2.99 -1.07
N ALA A 167 -29.75 3.32 -0.80
CA ALA A 167 -30.14 4.67 -0.43
C ALA A 167 -29.50 5.09 0.91
N VAL A 168 -29.48 4.17 1.89
CA VAL A 168 -28.86 4.40 3.20
C VAL A 168 -27.35 4.58 3.04
N VAL A 169 -26.67 3.71 2.28
CA VAL A 169 -25.24 3.84 1.97
C VAL A 169 -24.94 5.19 1.32
N PHE A 170 -25.72 5.57 0.30
CA PHE A 170 -25.56 6.86 -0.37
C PHE A 170 -25.71 8.02 0.62
N VAL A 171 -26.76 8.04 1.43
CA VAL A 171 -27.03 9.14 2.38
C VAL A 171 -25.94 9.23 3.45
N LEU A 172 -25.63 8.11 4.12
CA LEU A 172 -24.64 8.10 5.20
C LEU A 172 -23.25 8.48 4.66
N ASN A 173 -22.85 8.01 3.49
CA ASN A 173 -21.55 8.39 2.91
C ASN A 173 -21.38 9.92 2.76
N HIS A 174 -22.46 10.65 2.48
CA HIS A 174 -22.42 12.12 2.32
C HIS A 174 -22.66 12.89 3.62
N THR A 175 -23.31 12.29 4.61
CA THR A 175 -23.77 12.99 5.83
C THR A 175 -23.02 12.57 7.10
N PHE A 176 -22.31 11.44 7.09
CA PHE A 176 -21.59 10.92 8.25
C PHE A 176 -20.57 11.91 8.86
N PRO A 177 -19.79 12.65 8.07
CA PRO A 177 -18.90 13.69 8.61
C PRO A 177 -19.63 14.82 9.33
N LEU A 178 -20.92 15.01 9.05
CA LEU A 178 -21.75 16.08 9.64
C LEU A 178 -22.36 15.71 10.98
N LEU A 179 -22.48 14.40 11.27
CA LEU A 179 -23.05 13.90 12.50
C LEU A 179 -22.11 14.19 13.67
N SER A 180 -22.70 14.57 14.80
CA SER A 180 -21.97 14.64 16.08
C SER A 180 -21.52 13.26 16.53
N ASP A 181 -20.44 13.18 17.32
CA ASP A 181 -19.89 11.89 17.77
C ASP A 181 -20.89 11.06 18.56
N ALA A 182 -21.77 11.72 19.34
CA ALA A 182 -22.85 11.06 20.05
C ALA A 182 -23.86 10.36 19.13
N GLN A 183 -24.11 10.93 17.94
CA GLN A 183 -25.04 10.35 16.96
C GLN A 183 -24.35 9.31 16.08
N ARG A 184 -23.05 9.48 15.78
CA ARG A 184 -22.26 8.44 15.12
C ARG A 184 -22.31 7.13 15.91
N GLN A 185 -22.10 7.20 17.23
CA GLN A 185 -22.17 6.03 18.11
C GLN A 185 -23.53 5.31 18.13
N GLN A 186 -24.62 5.97 17.70
CA GLN A 186 -25.96 5.37 17.66
C GLN A 186 -26.26 4.65 16.34
N VAL A 187 -25.39 4.76 15.33
CA VAL A 187 -25.54 4.01 14.08
C VAL A 187 -25.35 2.51 14.36
N ASP A 188 -26.24 1.69 13.84
CA ASP A 188 -26.15 0.24 13.96
C ASP A 188 -25.10 -0.30 12.96
N TYR A 189 -23.85 -0.39 13.43
CA TYR A 189 -22.73 -0.83 12.61
C TYR A 189 -22.77 -2.32 12.27
N ASP A 190 -23.43 -3.16 13.08
CA ASP A 190 -23.57 -4.60 12.83
C ASP A 190 -24.44 -4.83 11.58
N LEU A 191 -25.49 -4.01 11.39
CA LEU A 191 -26.30 -4.04 10.17
C LEU A 191 -25.64 -3.28 9.00
N LEU A 192 -24.93 -2.19 9.27
CA LEU A 192 -24.38 -1.31 8.23
C LEU A 192 -23.13 -1.90 7.56
N LEU A 193 -22.21 -2.51 8.31
CA LEU A 193 -20.92 -2.95 7.77
C LEU A 193 -21.07 -3.96 6.61
N PRO A 194 -21.88 -5.03 6.72
CA PRO A 194 -22.07 -5.97 5.60
C PRO A 194 -22.62 -5.28 4.36
N VAL A 195 -23.60 -4.39 4.55
CA VAL A 195 -24.21 -3.61 3.46
C VAL A 195 -23.18 -2.72 2.77
N LEU A 196 -22.31 -2.03 3.52
CA LEU A 196 -21.26 -1.19 2.92
C LEU A 196 -20.28 -2.00 2.07
N ILE A 197 -19.86 -3.18 2.56
CA ILE A 197 -18.94 -4.06 1.83
C ILE A 197 -19.59 -4.57 0.54
N ASP A 198 -20.81 -5.09 0.63
CA ASP A 198 -21.51 -5.64 -0.53
C ASP A 198 -21.88 -4.55 -1.55
N ALA A 199 -22.34 -3.38 -1.09
CA ALA A 199 -22.61 -2.23 -1.94
C ALA A 199 -21.35 -1.76 -2.68
N THR A 200 -20.19 -1.72 -2.01
CA THR A 200 -18.96 -1.19 -2.58
C THR A 200 -18.32 -2.15 -3.57
N PHE A 201 -18.14 -3.41 -3.20
CA PHE A 201 -17.29 -4.34 -3.95
C PHE A 201 -18.09 -5.26 -4.89
N PHE A 202 -19.35 -5.55 -4.58
CA PHE A 202 -20.12 -6.60 -5.24
C PHE A 202 -21.32 -6.06 -6.03
N SER A 203 -21.92 -4.96 -5.60
CA SER A 203 -23.12 -4.42 -6.26
C SER A 203 -22.84 -3.86 -7.67
N ARG A 204 -23.94 -3.71 -8.42
CA ARG A 204 -23.95 -3.00 -9.73
C ARG A 204 -23.73 -1.50 -9.62
N GLU A 205 -23.84 -0.92 -8.43
CA GLU A 205 -23.59 0.51 -8.21
C GLU A 205 -22.14 0.76 -7.77
N GLY A 206 -21.48 -0.29 -7.27
CA GLY A 206 -20.06 -0.32 -6.91
C GLY A 206 -19.18 -0.96 -8.01
N LEU A 207 -18.25 -1.81 -7.58
CA LEU A 207 -17.18 -2.38 -8.41
C LEU A 207 -17.53 -3.69 -9.12
N GLU A 208 -18.78 -4.15 -9.09
CA GLU A 208 -19.28 -5.33 -9.85
C GLU A 208 -18.39 -6.58 -9.72
N HIS A 209 -17.95 -6.91 -8.50
CA HIS A 209 -17.06 -8.04 -8.19
C HIS A 209 -15.66 -7.96 -8.86
N GLY A 210 -15.36 -6.91 -9.64
CA GLY A 210 -14.13 -6.82 -10.43
C GLY A 210 -14.17 -7.53 -11.79
N TYR A 211 -15.28 -8.19 -12.17
CA TYR A 211 -15.38 -8.97 -13.42
C TYR A 211 -15.15 -8.15 -14.69
N TRP A 212 -15.45 -6.85 -14.63
CA TRP A 212 -15.22 -5.92 -15.74
C TRP A 212 -13.76 -5.89 -16.20
N LEU A 213 -12.79 -6.24 -15.35
CA LEU A 213 -11.37 -6.25 -15.68
C LEU A 213 -11.01 -7.33 -16.70
N GLY A 214 -11.66 -8.51 -16.61
CA GLY A 214 -11.44 -9.62 -17.55
C GLY A 214 -12.09 -9.35 -18.91
N VAL A 215 -13.22 -8.64 -18.93
CA VAL A 215 -13.96 -8.29 -20.16
C VAL A 215 -13.14 -7.39 -21.10
N ILE A 216 -12.17 -6.64 -20.56
CA ILE A 216 -11.25 -5.82 -21.36
C ILE A 216 -10.48 -6.66 -22.39
N ASP A 217 -10.17 -7.92 -22.08
CA ASP A 217 -9.39 -8.78 -22.98
C ASP A 217 -10.02 -8.96 -24.38
N TYR A 218 -11.36 -8.99 -24.45
CA TYR A 218 -12.10 -9.16 -25.70
C TYR A 218 -11.91 -8.00 -26.69
N ASP A 219 -11.63 -6.80 -26.16
CA ASP A 219 -11.48 -5.57 -26.95
C ASP A 219 -10.01 -5.16 -27.14
N VAL A 220 -9.07 -5.76 -26.40
CA VAL A 220 -7.63 -5.57 -26.60
C VAL A 220 -7.19 -6.41 -27.80
N ARG A 221 -6.83 -5.74 -28.89
CA ARG A 221 -6.45 -6.39 -30.17
C ARG A 221 -5.07 -5.95 -30.62
N PRO A 222 -4.31 -6.80 -31.34
CA PRO A 222 -3.07 -6.38 -31.97
C PRO A 222 -3.36 -5.36 -33.08
N SER A 223 -2.61 -4.27 -33.07
CA SER A 223 -2.51 -3.24 -34.11
C SER A 223 -1.65 -3.76 -35.28
N PRO A 224 -1.71 -3.15 -36.48
CA PRO A 224 -0.81 -3.50 -37.59
C PRO A 224 0.68 -3.48 -37.21
N ASP A 225 1.06 -2.62 -36.26
CA ASP A 225 2.43 -2.50 -35.72
C ASP A 225 2.76 -3.54 -34.63
N GLN A 226 1.96 -4.62 -34.51
CA GLN A 226 2.07 -5.66 -33.47
C GLN A 226 1.93 -5.17 -32.00
N LYS A 227 1.51 -3.92 -31.79
CA LYS A 227 1.20 -3.37 -30.47
C LYS A 227 -0.22 -3.70 -30.02
N PHE A 228 -0.46 -3.84 -28.72
CA PHE A 228 -1.82 -3.95 -28.19
C PHE A 228 -2.55 -2.61 -28.25
N LYS A 229 -3.72 -2.62 -28.89
CA LYS A 229 -4.60 -1.48 -29.02
C LYS A 229 -5.90 -1.73 -28.27
N TRP A 230 -6.23 -0.83 -27.36
CA TRP A 230 -7.51 -0.77 -26.65
C TRP A 230 -8.15 0.60 -26.90
N THR A 231 -9.17 0.61 -27.77
CA THR A 231 -9.76 1.85 -28.31
C THR A 231 -10.78 2.48 -27.38
N VAL A 232 -10.94 3.80 -27.45
CA VAL A 232 -11.95 4.52 -26.65
C VAL A 232 -13.40 4.21 -27.07
N THR A 233 -13.60 3.66 -28.27
CA THR A 233 -14.92 3.28 -28.78
C THR A 233 -15.33 1.86 -28.36
N SER A 234 -14.43 1.12 -27.72
CA SER A 234 -14.67 -0.25 -27.28
C SER A 234 -15.74 -0.36 -26.20
N THR A 235 -16.41 -1.50 -26.15
CA THR A 235 -17.50 -1.75 -25.18
C THR A 235 -16.98 -1.85 -23.75
N SER A 236 -15.84 -2.52 -23.58
CA SER A 236 -15.12 -2.63 -22.31
C SER A 236 -14.65 -1.28 -21.77
N PHE A 237 -14.11 -0.39 -22.62
CA PHE A 237 -13.70 0.94 -22.16
C PHE A 237 -14.89 1.81 -21.75
N ARG A 238 -16.00 1.74 -22.51
CA ARG A 238 -17.26 2.37 -22.12
C ARG A 238 -17.74 1.86 -20.77
N LYS A 239 -17.66 0.54 -20.53
CA LYS A 239 -18.06 -0.06 -19.25
C LYS A 239 -17.16 0.41 -18.10
N VAL A 240 -15.84 0.46 -18.28
CA VAL A 240 -14.92 1.01 -17.25
C VAL A 240 -15.25 2.47 -16.93
N THR A 241 -15.54 3.27 -17.96
CA THR A 241 -15.90 4.68 -17.79
C THR A 241 -17.24 4.84 -17.08
N GLU A 242 -18.23 4.00 -17.44
CA GLU A 242 -19.54 3.93 -16.76
C GLU A 242 -19.34 3.62 -15.27
N ILE A 243 -18.63 2.55 -14.92
CA ILE A 243 -18.38 2.17 -13.52
C ILE A 243 -17.68 3.30 -12.77
N LYS A 244 -16.62 3.89 -13.35
CA LYS A 244 -15.89 5.00 -12.74
C LYS A 244 -16.76 6.22 -12.45
N SER A 245 -17.80 6.45 -13.24
CA SER A 245 -18.73 7.59 -13.10
C SER A 245 -19.87 7.36 -12.11
N ARG A 246 -20.02 6.16 -11.56
CA ARG A 246 -21.06 5.84 -10.57
C ARG A 246 -20.81 6.60 -9.27
N ASN A 247 -21.90 6.99 -8.60
CA ASN A 247 -21.81 7.80 -7.39
C ASN A 247 -20.99 7.11 -6.28
N LEU A 248 -21.16 5.81 -6.05
CA LEU A 248 -20.39 5.09 -5.02
C LEU A 248 -18.89 5.01 -5.35
N VAL A 249 -18.55 4.82 -6.63
CA VAL A 249 -17.15 4.72 -7.09
C VAL A 249 -16.46 6.08 -7.08
N THR A 250 -17.14 7.14 -7.51
CA THR A 250 -16.57 8.52 -7.43
C THR A 250 -16.33 8.95 -5.98
N ALA A 251 -17.13 8.45 -5.04
CA ALA A 251 -17.02 8.74 -3.60
C ALA A 251 -16.27 7.65 -2.82
N LEU A 252 -15.52 6.76 -3.50
CA LEU A 252 -14.91 5.57 -2.89
C LEU A 252 -13.98 5.91 -1.72
N GLY A 253 -13.28 7.05 -1.76
CA GLY A 253 -12.41 7.49 -0.66
C GLY A 253 -13.16 7.96 0.61
N ALA A 254 -14.39 8.46 0.48
CA ALA A 254 -15.25 8.72 1.64
C ALA A 254 -15.88 7.42 2.15
N LEU A 255 -16.30 6.57 1.20
CA LEU A 255 -16.94 5.29 1.49
C LEU A 255 -16.00 4.33 2.21
N SER A 256 -14.73 4.27 1.81
CA SER A 256 -13.71 3.46 2.49
C SER A 256 -13.43 3.94 3.92
N ARG A 257 -13.52 5.24 4.19
CA ARG A 257 -13.42 5.78 5.55
C ARG A 257 -14.64 5.44 6.40
N LEU A 258 -15.84 5.42 5.81
CA LEU A 258 -17.06 4.97 6.49
C LEU A 258 -17.00 3.46 6.79
N ILE A 259 -16.49 2.64 5.86
CA ILE A 259 -16.22 1.20 6.07
C ILE A 259 -15.22 1.02 7.22
N ALA A 260 -14.08 1.70 7.18
CA ALA A 260 -13.07 1.68 8.23
C ALA A 260 -13.64 2.03 9.60
N HIS A 261 -14.42 3.11 9.68
CA HIS A 261 -15.08 3.49 10.92
C HIS A 261 -16.12 2.46 11.39
N SER A 262 -16.84 1.83 10.46
CA SER A 262 -17.81 0.77 10.80
C SER A 262 -17.11 -0.48 11.34
N ILE A 263 -15.96 -0.86 10.78
CA ILE A 263 -15.10 -1.94 11.30
C ILE A 263 -14.64 -1.62 12.73
N GLU A 264 -14.26 -0.38 12.99
CA GLU A 264 -13.79 0.07 14.30
C GLU A 264 -14.91 0.10 15.37
N ASN A 265 -16.19 0.13 14.99
CA ASN A 265 -17.33 0.30 15.91
C ASN A 265 -18.35 -0.85 15.90
N VAL A 266 -18.13 -1.89 15.10
CA VAL A 266 -18.96 -3.11 15.11
C VAL A 266 -18.89 -3.80 16.50
N HIS A 267 -20.00 -4.37 16.95
CA HIS A 267 -20.06 -5.12 18.21
C HIS A 267 -19.84 -6.61 17.96
N ASP A 268 -20.50 -7.15 16.94
CA ASP A 268 -20.31 -8.54 16.54
C ASP A 268 -19.12 -8.68 15.59
N ARG A 269 -18.05 -9.25 16.13
CA ARG A 269 -16.76 -9.49 15.46
C ARG A 269 -16.88 -10.43 14.28
N SER A 270 -17.95 -11.23 14.19
CA SER A 270 -18.24 -12.07 13.03
C SER A 270 -18.32 -11.24 11.74
N HIS A 271 -18.81 -10.00 11.82
CA HIS A 271 -18.89 -9.09 10.67
C HIS A 271 -17.53 -8.59 10.19
N ILE A 272 -16.51 -8.53 11.06
CA ILE A 272 -15.13 -8.22 10.66
C ILE A 272 -14.55 -9.39 9.87
N ILE A 273 -14.79 -10.62 10.34
CA ILE A 273 -14.38 -11.84 9.62
C ILE A 273 -15.10 -11.92 8.26
N TYR A 274 -16.40 -11.61 8.23
CA TYR A 274 -17.17 -11.47 6.99
C TYR A 274 -16.52 -10.46 6.03
N CYS A 275 -16.22 -9.26 6.50
CA CYS A 275 -15.57 -8.21 5.72
C CYS A 275 -14.25 -8.69 5.10
N VAL A 276 -13.37 -9.30 5.89
CA VAL A 276 -12.09 -9.83 5.40
C VAL A 276 -12.28 -10.91 4.34
N ASN A 277 -13.21 -11.85 4.55
CA ASN A 277 -13.51 -12.90 3.58
C ASN A 277 -14.04 -12.34 2.26
N ARG A 278 -14.94 -11.36 2.33
CA ARG A 278 -15.49 -10.68 1.14
C ARG A 278 -14.42 -9.87 0.41
N LEU A 279 -13.56 -9.14 1.12
CA LEU A 279 -12.42 -8.45 0.51
C LEU A 279 -11.49 -9.43 -0.21
N ALA A 280 -11.25 -10.62 0.36
CA ALA A 280 -10.44 -11.64 -0.28
C ALA A 280 -11.09 -12.25 -1.52
N GLU A 281 -12.39 -12.52 -1.49
CA GLU A 281 -13.14 -12.96 -2.67
C GLU A 281 -13.04 -11.95 -3.81
N PHE A 282 -13.22 -10.67 -3.49
CA PHE A 282 -13.08 -9.58 -4.46
C PHE A 282 -11.65 -9.49 -5.02
N SER A 283 -10.64 -9.48 -4.16
CA SER A 283 -9.23 -9.38 -4.58
C SER A 283 -8.80 -10.57 -5.44
N ARG A 284 -9.21 -11.79 -5.09
CA ARG A 284 -8.93 -12.99 -5.90
C ARG A 284 -9.59 -12.90 -7.27
N THR A 285 -10.84 -12.43 -7.32
CA THR A 285 -11.56 -12.21 -8.58
C THR A 285 -10.85 -11.18 -9.44
N LEU A 286 -10.36 -10.10 -8.83
CA LEU A 286 -9.59 -9.06 -9.51
C LEU A 286 -8.26 -9.59 -10.06
N ALA A 287 -7.50 -10.34 -9.26
CA ALA A 287 -6.24 -10.96 -9.67
C ALA A 287 -6.44 -11.94 -10.83
N THR A 288 -7.46 -12.80 -10.74
CA THR A 288 -7.80 -13.77 -11.78
C THR A 288 -8.22 -13.08 -13.07
N SER A 289 -9.06 -12.03 -12.95
CA SER A 289 -9.50 -11.22 -14.09
C SER A 289 -8.35 -10.47 -14.75
N TRP A 290 -7.38 -10.00 -13.96
CA TRP A 290 -6.16 -9.38 -14.48
C TRP A 290 -5.28 -10.39 -15.21
N ARG A 291 -5.07 -11.59 -14.64
CA ARG A 291 -4.25 -12.66 -15.26
C ARG A 291 -4.72 -13.07 -16.65
N GLN A 292 -6.03 -12.99 -16.90
CA GLN A 292 -6.66 -13.32 -18.19
C GLN A 292 -6.57 -12.18 -19.21
N ASN A 293 -6.10 -11.00 -18.81
CA ASN A 293 -6.05 -9.83 -19.66
C ASN A 293 -4.69 -9.70 -20.34
N LYS A 294 -4.66 -9.56 -21.67
CA LYS A 294 -3.42 -9.30 -22.45
C LYS A 294 -2.60 -8.11 -21.93
N LEU A 295 -3.22 -7.11 -21.30
CA LEU A 295 -2.50 -5.98 -20.70
C LEU A 295 -1.64 -6.39 -19.49
N SER A 296 -1.92 -7.54 -18.86
CA SER A 296 -1.10 -8.11 -17.78
C SER A 296 0.19 -8.77 -18.27
N GLU A 297 0.28 -9.06 -19.57
CA GLU A 297 1.47 -9.59 -20.23
C GLU A 297 2.52 -8.50 -20.51
N VAL A 298 2.15 -7.23 -20.32
CA VAL A 298 3.01 -6.09 -20.59
C VAL A 298 3.70 -5.60 -19.32
N ASP A 299 5.03 -5.76 -19.29
CA ASP A 299 5.88 -5.24 -18.22
C ASP A 299 5.81 -3.70 -18.15
N ILE A 300 6.00 -3.13 -16.96
CA ILE A 300 5.98 -1.68 -16.75
C ILE A 300 7.02 -0.98 -17.63
N LYS A 301 8.20 -1.58 -17.75
CA LYS A 301 9.33 -1.03 -18.53
C LYS A 301 9.09 -1.09 -20.05
N GLU A 302 8.16 -1.93 -20.51
CA GLU A 302 7.94 -2.23 -21.93
C GLU A 302 6.66 -1.59 -22.50
N GLN A 303 5.88 -0.89 -21.69
CA GLN A 303 4.59 -0.31 -22.10
C GLN A 303 4.66 0.53 -23.37
N ALA A 304 5.67 1.39 -23.52
CA ALA A 304 5.82 2.25 -24.70
C ALA A 304 6.06 1.45 -26.00
N GLN A 305 6.65 0.26 -25.86
CA GLN A 305 6.95 -0.64 -26.97
C GLN A 305 5.75 -1.52 -27.32
N CYS A 306 5.06 -2.05 -26.30
CA CYS A 306 3.98 -3.02 -26.48
C CYS A 306 2.58 -2.40 -26.65
N LEU A 307 2.33 -1.18 -26.17
CA LEU A 307 1.00 -0.54 -26.21
C LEU A 307 0.93 0.56 -27.28
N ASP A 308 -0.21 0.65 -27.95
CA ASP A 308 -0.50 1.73 -28.90
C ASP A 308 -0.64 3.10 -28.21
N GLN A 309 -0.37 4.18 -28.94
CA GLN A 309 -0.39 5.55 -28.42
C GLN A 309 -1.78 5.98 -27.90
N GLU A 310 -2.87 5.48 -28.50
CA GLU A 310 -4.22 5.73 -27.98
C GLU A 310 -4.41 5.08 -26.62
N THR A 311 -3.93 3.84 -26.48
CA THR A 311 -4.04 3.05 -25.24
C THR A 311 -3.30 3.73 -24.09
N ILE A 312 -2.04 4.12 -24.34
CA ILE A 312 -1.17 4.77 -23.34
C ILE A 312 -1.77 6.08 -22.83
N ASN A 313 -2.32 6.91 -23.72
CA ASN A 313 -2.73 8.27 -23.34
C ASN A 313 -4.19 8.38 -22.90
N LYS A 314 -5.07 7.45 -23.30
CA LYS A 314 -6.51 7.58 -23.08
C LYS A 314 -7.10 6.46 -22.25
N THR A 315 -6.99 5.22 -22.71
CA THR A 315 -7.77 4.12 -22.09
C THR A 315 -7.10 3.52 -20.87
N PHE A 316 -5.79 3.25 -20.95
CA PHE A 316 -5.02 2.65 -19.87
C PHE A 316 -4.95 3.53 -18.60
N PRO A 317 -4.74 4.87 -18.68
CA PRO A 317 -4.72 5.72 -17.49
C PRO A 317 -6.04 5.71 -16.70
N VAL A 318 -7.18 5.60 -17.38
CA VAL A 318 -8.49 5.54 -16.72
C VAL A 318 -8.66 4.24 -15.95
N LEU A 319 -8.26 3.12 -16.54
CA LEU A 319 -8.20 1.81 -15.89
C LEU A 319 -7.29 1.84 -14.67
N LEU A 320 -6.06 2.34 -14.84
CA LEU A 320 -5.08 2.47 -13.78
C LEU A 320 -5.61 3.29 -12.60
N GLN A 321 -6.24 4.43 -12.87
CA GLN A 321 -6.86 5.23 -11.80
C GLN A 321 -7.92 4.45 -11.03
N MET A 322 -8.79 3.71 -11.72
CA MET A 322 -9.83 2.90 -11.08
C MET A 322 -9.24 1.77 -10.22
N LEU A 323 -8.21 1.08 -10.70
CA LEU A 323 -7.49 0.07 -9.93
C LEU A 323 -6.81 0.68 -8.69
N ARG A 324 -6.21 1.87 -8.83
CA ARG A 324 -5.58 2.59 -7.72
C ARG A 324 -6.59 2.93 -6.63
N ASP A 325 -7.73 3.50 -6.99
CA ASP A 325 -8.78 3.88 -6.04
C ASP A 325 -9.37 2.65 -5.35
N THR A 326 -9.50 1.55 -6.09
CA THR A 326 -9.92 0.23 -5.56
C THR A 326 -8.93 -0.28 -4.51
N MET A 327 -7.63 -0.30 -4.82
CA MET A 327 -6.58 -0.75 -3.90
C MET A 327 -6.54 0.09 -2.62
N PHE A 328 -6.66 1.41 -2.72
CA PHE A 328 -6.74 2.26 -1.54
C PHE A 328 -7.95 1.92 -0.66
N SER A 329 -9.11 1.64 -1.25
CA SER A 329 -10.30 1.24 -0.49
C SER A 329 -10.07 -0.06 0.29
N VAL A 330 -9.44 -1.06 -0.35
CA VAL A 330 -9.09 -2.35 0.27
C VAL A 330 -8.09 -2.14 1.42
N VAL A 331 -6.99 -1.40 1.19
CA VAL A 331 -5.96 -1.17 2.21
C VAL A 331 -6.47 -0.35 3.40
N ILE A 332 -7.32 0.66 3.17
CA ILE A 332 -7.94 1.43 4.27
C ILE A 332 -8.82 0.51 5.13
N SER A 333 -9.58 -0.38 4.48
CA SER A 333 -10.42 -1.35 5.19
C SER A 333 -9.56 -2.32 6.00
N LEU A 334 -8.52 -2.92 5.39
CA LEU A 334 -7.60 -3.83 6.07
C LEU A 334 -6.85 -3.18 7.23
N ARG A 335 -6.45 -1.91 7.12
CA ARG A 335 -5.82 -1.20 8.23
C ARG A 335 -6.75 -1.17 9.45
N SER A 336 -8.02 -0.84 9.25
CA SER A 336 -8.98 -0.82 10.36
C SER A 336 -9.29 -2.22 10.88
N VAL A 337 -9.30 -3.26 10.04
CA VAL A 337 -9.40 -4.67 10.50
C VAL A 337 -8.24 -5.01 11.43
N LEU A 338 -6.99 -4.81 10.99
CA LEU A 338 -5.82 -5.16 11.79
C LEU A 338 -5.69 -4.27 13.03
N GLY A 339 -6.02 -2.97 12.92
CA GLY A 339 -6.08 -2.07 14.06
C GLY A 339 -7.10 -2.53 15.11
N ARG A 340 -8.29 -3.00 14.69
CA ARG A 340 -9.30 -3.55 15.59
C ARG A 340 -8.87 -4.90 16.18
N LEU A 341 -8.21 -5.75 15.39
CA LEU A 341 -7.67 -7.03 15.85
C LEU A 341 -6.67 -6.85 16.99
N LEU A 342 -5.74 -5.89 16.87
CA LEU A 342 -4.74 -5.60 17.90
C LEU A 342 -5.35 -5.13 19.24
N CYS A 343 -6.55 -4.56 19.21
CA CYS A 343 -7.22 -3.98 20.37
C CYS A 343 -8.34 -4.86 20.95
N ASP A 344 -8.70 -5.98 20.30
CA ASP A 344 -9.85 -6.79 20.66
C ASP A 344 -9.44 -8.23 20.97
N ASN A 345 -9.58 -8.64 22.25
CA ASN A 345 -9.13 -9.94 22.75
C ASN A 345 -9.75 -11.14 22.01
N VAL A 346 -10.98 -11.02 21.49
CA VAL A 346 -11.64 -12.12 20.79
C VAL A 346 -11.07 -12.30 19.38
N LEU A 347 -10.77 -11.20 18.70
CA LEU A 347 -10.10 -11.22 17.39
C LEU A 347 -8.63 -11.63 17.53
N ALA A 348 -7.97 -11.16 18.59
CA ALA A 348 -6.59 -11.49 18.93
C ALA A 348 -6.39 -12.93 19.44
N SER A 349 -7.47 -13.69 19.65
CA SER A 349 -7.38 -15.09 20.06
C SER A 349 -6.68 -15.97 19.01
N ASP A 350 -5.98 -17.01 19.47
CA ASP A 350 -5.23 -17.96 18.63
C ASP A 350 -6.10 -18.65 17.56
N SER A 351 -7.43 -18.71 17.76
CA SER A 351 -8.37 -19.26 16.78
C SER A 351 -8.64 -18.35 15.59
N ASN A 352 -8.60 -17.03 15.77
CA ASN A 352 -9.03 -16.05 14.76
C ASN A 352 -7.84 -15.26 14.19
N CYS A 353 -6.92 -14.86 15.06
CA CYS A 353 -5.81 -13.97 14.79
C CYS A 353 -4.95 -14.42 13.59
N PRO A 354 -4.42 -15.67 13.53
CA PRO A 354 -3.63 -16.11 12.39
C PRO A 354 -4.43 -16.18 11.10
N GLY A 355 -5.72 -16.55 11.16
CA GLY A 355 -6.60 -16.61 10.00
C GLY A 355 -6.81 -15.24 9.36
N ILE A 356 -7.07 -14.21 10.18
CA ILE A 356 -7.25 -12.83 9.71
C ILE A 356 -5.94 -12.27 9.13
N ALA A 357 -4.81 -12.50 9.80
CA ALA A 357 -3.50 -12.06 9.32
C ALA A 357 -3.13 -12.71 7.98
N MET A 358 -3.28 -14.03 7.88
CA MET A 358 -3.03 -14.79 6.65
C MET A 358 -3.93 -14.31 5.50
N GLN A 359 -5.21 -14.10 5.76
CA GLN A 359 -6.15 -13.62 4.74
C GLN A 359 -5.83 -12.19 4.29
N SER A 360 -5.36 -11.34 5.20
CA SER A 360 -4.90 -9.99 4.86
C SER A 360 -3.69 -10.03 3.92
N LEU A 361 -2.72 -10.91 4.17
CA LEU A 361 -1.57 -11.10 3.29
C LEU A 361 -1.96 -11.68 1.93
N HIS A 362 -2.93 -12.60 1.87
CA HIS A 362 -3.50 -13.06 0.59
C HIS A 362 -4.15 -11.91 -0.20
N ILE A 363 -4.89 -11.04 0.47
CA ILE A 363 -5.49 -9.86 -0.18
C ILE A 363 -4.40 -8.93 -0.73
N LEU A 364 -3.33 -8.70 0.03
CA LEU A 364 -2.19 -7.89 -0.43
C LEU A 364 -1.49 -8.54 -1.63
N ARG A 365 -1.27 -9.87 -1.61
CA ARG A 365 -0.73 -10.63 -2.74
C ARG A 365 -1.57 -10.48 -4.00
N ASP A 366 -2.88 -10.70 -3.88
CA ASP A 366 -3.82 -10.68 -5.00
C ASP A 366 -3.96 -9.26 -5.60
N THR A 367 -3.67 -8.21 -4.82
CA THR A 367 -3.67 -6.81 -5.28
C THR A 367 -2.26 -6.25 -5.52
N TYR A 368 -1.21 -7.07 -5.41
CA TYR A 368 0.18 -6.62 -5.46
C TYR A 368 0.55 -5.99 -6.80
N PHE A 369 -0.02 -6.50 -7.90
CA PHE A 369 0.19 -5.93 -9.24
C PHE A 369 -0.27 -4.46 -9.37
N ILE A 370 -1.21 -4.04 -8.52
CA ILE A 370 -1.66 -2.66 -8.41
C ILE A 370 -0.70 -1.89 -7.49
N ALA A 371 -0.43 -2.43 -6.30
CA ALA A 371 0.41 -1.79 -5.30
C ALA A 371 1.82 -1.48 -5.81
N HIS A 372 2.46 -2.47 -6.43
CA HIS A 372 3.79 -2.38 -7.03
C HIS A 372 3.85 -1.29 -8.11
N ARG A 373 2.91 -1.32 -9.05
CA ARG A 373 2.84 -0.39 -10.19
C ARG A 373 2.76 1.08 -9.79
N PHE A 374 2.12 1.38 -8.66
CA PHE A 374 1.97 2.75 -8.16
C PHE A 374 2.98 3.11 -7.05
N GLY A 375 3.93 2.23 -6.73
CA GLY A 375 4.89 2.43 -5.63
C GLY A 375 4.23 2.48 -4.25
N LEU A 376 3.01 1.95 -4.11
CA LEU A 376 2.21 2.02 -2.89
C LEU A 376 2.69 1.05 -1.81
N THR A 377 3.57 0.12 -2.17
CA THR A 377 4.26 -0.78 -1.23
C THR A 377 5.06 -0.02 -0.17
N SER A 378 5.47 1.23 -0.46
CA SER A 378 6.15 2.14 0.45
C SER A 378 5.21 3.04 1.27
N SER A 379 3.90 3.02 1.00
CA SER A 379 2.94 3.87 1.72
C SER A 379 2.75 3.38 3.16
N SER A 380 2.64 4.31 4.11
CA SER A 380 2.52 3.98 5.55
C SER A 380 1.34 3.04 5.87
N GLN A 381 0.23 3.20 5.15
CA GLN A 381 -0.96 2.35 5.31
C GLN A 381 -0.71 0.92 4.85
N TYR A 382 -0.07 0.74 3.68
CA TYR A 382 0.28 -0.59 3.17
C TYR A 382 1.32 -1.26 4.07
N VAL A 383 2.37 -0.53 4.44
CA VAL A 383 3.44 -0.99 5.32
C VAL A 383 2.87 -1.44 6.67
N PHE A 384 1.95 -0.67 7.26
CA PHE A 384 1.26 -1.08 8.48
C PHE A 384 0.52 -2.40 8.31
N VAL A 385 -0.30 -2.54 7.25
CA VAL A 385 -1.07 -3.79 7.03
C VAL A 385 -0.13 -4.98 6.81
N ASN A 386 0.90 -4.81 5.98
CA ASN A 386 1.85 -5.86 5.65
C ASN A 386 2.64 -6.33 6.87
N PHE A 387 3.34 -5.43 7.56
CA PHE A 387 4.18 -5.82 8.70
C PHE A 387 3.37 -6.24 9.91
N THR A 388 2.21 -5.62 10.17
CA THR A 388 1.36 -6.08 11.27
C THR A 388 0.88 -7.52 11.03
N ALA A 389 0.49 -7.86 9.81
CA ALA A 389 0.07 -9.22 9.48
C ALA A 389 1.24 -10.22 9.54
N ILE A 390 2.44 -9.83 9.09
CA ILE A 390 3.66 -10.64 9.21
C ILE A 390 4.04 -10.85 10.69
N ASP A 391 4.03 -9.81 11.51
CA ASP A 391 4.37 -9.85 12.94
C ASP A 391 3.41 -10.76 13.72
N ILE A 392 2.11 -10.66 13.43
CA ILE A 392 1.09 -11.57 13.99
C ILE A 392 1.38 -13.00 13.56
N LEU A 393 1.49 -13.24 12.24
CA LEU A 393 1.63 -14.59 11.71
C LEU A 393 2.96 -15.23 12.14
N SER A 394 3.98 -14.43 12.43
CA SER A 394 5.29 -14.92 12.89
C SER A 394 5.24 -15.59 14.26
N GLN A 395 4.18 -15.36 15.04
CA GLN A 395 3.94 -16.05 16.31
C GLN A 395 3.36 -17.46 16.14
N TYR A 396 3.00 -17.84 14.90
CA TYR A 396 2.29 -19.08 14.58
C TYR A 396 3.02 -19.88 13.48
N PRO A 397 4.15 -20.57 13.78
CA PRO A 397 5.04 -21.14 12.76
C PRO A 397 4.36 -22.08 11.76
N LEU A 398 3.43 -22.93 12.21
CA LEU A 398 2.69 -23.84 11.34
C LEU A 398 1.81 -23.09 10.34
N GLN A 399 1.16 -22.02 10.79
CA GLN A 399 0.32 -21.16 9.96
C GLN A 399 1.17 -20.30 9.02
N SER A 400 2.35 -19.84 9.45
CA SER A 400 3.31 -19.15 8.58
C SER A 400 3.80 -20.05 7.45
N GLU A 401 4.13 -21.30 7.76
CA GLU A 401 4.54 -22.31 6.77
C GLU A 401 3.40 -22.62 5.78
N ASN A 402 2.19 -22.86 6.29
CA ASN A 402 1.00 -23.08 5.44
C ASN A 402 0.72 -21.89 4.52
N PHE A 403 0.87 -20.66 5.04
CA PHE A 403 0.72 -19.46 4.24
C PHE A 403 1.76 -19.41 3.11
N LEU A 404 3.05 -19.59 3.42
CA LEU A 404 4.11 -19.56 2.42
C LEU A 404 3.95 -20.66 1.36
N ASP A 405 3.55 -21.87 1.74
CA ASP A 405 3.25 -22.93 0.77
C ASP A 405 2.06 -22.55 -0.13
N SER A 406 1.04 -21.91 0.42
CA SER A 406 -0.14 -21.46 -0.35
C SER A 406 0.15 -20.33 -1.35
N ILE A 407 1.23 -19.57 -1.13
CA ILE A 407 1.66 -18.47 -2.01
C ILE A 407 2.92 -18.77 -2.82
N ARG A 408 3.43 -20.01 -2.75
CA ARG A 408 4.68 -20.42 -3.40
C ARG A 408 4.69 -20.15 -4.91
N PRO A 409 5.88 -19.93 -5.51
CA PRO A 409 6.03 -19.92 -6.96
C PRO A 409 5.48 -21.19 -7.60
N ALA A 410 4.89 -21.06 -8.78
CA ALA A 410 4.26 -22.18 -9.48
C ALA A 410 5.27 -23.30 -9.81
N ASP A 411 6.45 -22.92 -10.29
CA ASP A 411 7.56 -23.82 -10.62
C ASP A 411 8.80 -23.42 -9.82
N LEU A 412 9.08 -24.14 -8.72
CA LEU A 412 10.30 -23.92 -7.95
C LEU A 412 11.55 -24.20 -8.81
N GLY A 413 12.57 -23.36 -8.68
CA GLY A 413 13.79 -23.47 -9.47
C GLY A 413 13.72 -22.89 -10.88
N ARG A 414 12.60 -22.28 -11.30
CA ARG A 414 12.48 -21.67 -12.63
C ARG A 414 11.82 -20.28 -12.56
N ILE A 415 12.37 -19.34 -13.33
CA ILE A 415 11.76 -18.03 -13.53
C ILE A 415 10.54 -18.16 -14.46
N PRO A 416 9.32 -17.76 -14.04
CA PRO A 416 8.15 -17.82 -14.89
C PRO A 416 8.24 -16.77 -16.02
N PRO A 417 7.70 -17.07 -17.21
CA PRO A 417 7.77 -16.16 -18.35
C PRO A 417 6.82 -14.96 -18.21
N HIS A 418 5.71 -15.12 -17.47
CA HIS A 418 4.66 -14.11 -17.41
C HIS A 418 4.97 -13.02 -16.37
N PRO A 419 4.86 -11.72 -16.69
CA PRO A 419 5.16 -10.63 -15.75
C PRO A 419 4.37 -10.68 -14.44
N LEU A 420 3.08 -11.03 -14.49
CA LEU A 420 2.26 -11.14 -13.27
C LEU A 420 2.77 -12.24 -12.33
N ASP A 421 3.24 -13.36 -12.87
CA ASP A 421 3.72 -14.48 -12.05
C ASP A 421 5.08 -14.11 -11.42
N ARG A 422 5.94 -13.39 -12.16
CA ARG A 422 7.17 -12.78 -11.63
C ARG A 422 6.90 -11.76 -10.50
N LEU A 423 5.80 -10.98 -10.60
CA LEU A 423 5.37 -10.10 -9.52
C LEU A 423 4.86 -10.86 -8.29
N GLN A 424 4.25 -12.03 -8.48
CA GLN A 424 3.86 -12.90 -7.37
C GLN A 424 5.10 -13.50 -6.69
N ASP A 425 6.12 -13.89 -7.46
CA ASP A 425 7.42 -14.30 -6.92
C ASP A 425 8.09 -13.16 -6.14
N LEU A 426 8.03 -11.92 -6.65
CA LEU A 426 8.53 -10.74 -5.93
C LEU A 426 7.83 -10.55 -4.58
N PHE A 427 6.50 -10.68 -4.55
CA PHE A 427 5.73 -10.61 -3.30
C PHE A 427 6.14 -11.74 -2.35
N PHE A 428 6.27 -12.97 -2.88
CA PHE A 428 6.69 -14.14 -2.11
C PHE A 428 8.05 -13.91 -1.46
N LEU A 429 9.08 -13.51 -2.22
CA LEU A 429 10.43 -13.33 -1.71
C LEU A 429 10.50 -12.22 -0.65
N ASN A 430 9.91 -11.06 -0.91
CA ASN A 430 9.85 -9.96 0.06
C ASN A 430 9.14 -10.35 1.35
N THR A 431 8.13 -11.22 1.26
CA THR A 431 7.37 -11.67 2.45
C THR A 431 8.11 -12.79 3.20
N ALA A 432 8.72 -13.72 2.46
CA ALA A 432 9.36 -14.91 3.01
C ALA A 432 10.64 -14.59 3.81
N GLU A 433 11.35 -13.53 3.45
CA GLU A 433 12.51 -13.02 4.21
C GLU A 433 12.19 -12.87 5.71
N HIS A 434 10.98 -12.44 6.06
CA HIS A 434 10.60 -12.17 7.44
C HIS A 434 10.32 -13.43 8.27
N PHE A 435 10.19 -14.60 7.64
CA PHE A 435 9.83 -15.84 8.32
C PHE A 435 11.02 -16.80 8.51
N THR A 436 12.21 -16.50 7.99
CA THR A 436 13.36 -17.42 8.03
C THR A 436 13.74 -17.87 9.45
N LEU A 437 13.52 -16.99 10.45
CA LEU A 437 13.82 -17.22 11.86
C LEU A 437 12.86 -18.18 12.57
N ILE A 438 11.65 -18.39 12.05
CA ILE A 438 10.66 -19.26 12.69
C ILE A 438 10.43 -20.57 11.94
N LEU A 439 10.81 -20.61 10.66
CA LEU A 439 10.66 -21.77 9.81
C LEU A 439 11.75 -22.83 10.10
N PRO A 440 11.43 -24.11 9.90
CA PRO A 440 12.41 -25.17 10.02
C PRO A 440 13.43 -25.12 8.86
N PRO A 441 14.67 -25.58 9.07
CA PRO A 441 15.71 -25.56 8.03
C PRO A 441 15.32 -26.27 6.73
N GLN A 442 14.51 -27.33 6.81
CA GLN A 442 14.03 -28.07 5.65
C GLN A 442 13.16 -27.20 4.74
N THR A 443 12.29 -26.39 5.32
CA THR A 443 11.41 -25.47 4.59
C THR A 443 12.20 -24.28 4.06
N ASN A 444 13.14 -23.75 4.85
CA ASN A 444 14.07 -22.72 4.38
C ASN A 444 14.87 -23.18 3.15
N GLN A 445 15.32 -24.44 3.11
CA GLN A 445 16.03 -25.01 1.97
C GLN A 445 15.09 -25.33 0.80
N GLY A 446 14.07 -26.15 1.04
CA GLY A 446 13.24 -26.74 -0.01
C GLY A 446 12.25 -25.77 -0.64
N LEU A 447 11.84 -24.72 0.08
CA LEU A 447 10.90 -23.72 -0.41
C LEU A 447 11.58 -22.38 -0.67
N LEU A 448 12.17 -21.74 0.35
CA LEU A 448 12.68 -20.36 0.22
C LEU A 448 13.93 -20.30 -0.66
N PHE A 449 14.94 -21.11 -0.37
CA PHE A 449 16.16 -21.13 -1.18
C PHE A 449 15.88 -21.60 -2.60
N SER A 450 15.08 -22.65 -2.79
CA SER A 450 14.69 -23.11 -4.14
C SER A 450 13.88 -22.08 -4.95
N ALA A 451 13.13 -21.20 -4.29
CA ALA A 451 12.46 -20.07 -4.93
C ALA A 451 13.44 -18.93 -5.28
N ALA A 452 14.40 -18.63 -4.41
CA ALA A 452 15.36 -17.53 -4.60
C ALA A 452 16.51 -17.87 -5.57
N ALA A 453 16.98 -19.13 -5.58
CA ALA A 453 18.17 -19.56 -6.32
C ALA A 453 18.18 -19.20 -7.83
N PRO A 454 17.07 -19.30 -8.58
CA PRO A 454 17.06 -18.91 -10.00
C PRO A 454 17.31 -17.42 -10.23
N TYR A 455 16.98 -16.59 -9.24
CA TYR A 455 17.01 -15.13 -9.35
C TYR A 455 18.32 -14.50 -8.91
N VAL A 456 19.23 -15.25 -8.27
CA VAL A 456 20.56 -14.76 -7.90
C VAL A 456 21.61 -14.98 -9.01
N ASP A 457 21.20 -15.46 -10.19
CA ASP A 457 22.10 -15.70 -11.34
C ASP A 457 22.84 -14.41 -11.75
N PRO A 458 24.19 -14.38 -11.75
CA PRO A 458 24.99 -13.25 -12.21
C PRO A 458 24.73 -12.84 -13.67
N GLN A 459 24.28 -13.78 -14.51
CA GLN A 459 23.92 -13.52 -15.91
C GLN A 459 22.41 -13.25 -16.09
N GLY A 460 21.71 -13.01 -14.99
CA GLY A 460 20.28 -12.75 -14.96
C GLY A 460 19.86 -11.53 -15.79
N ASP A 461 18.59 -11.55 -16.18
CA ASP A 461 17.98 -10.47 -16.95
C ASP A 461 17.88 -9.18 -16.10
N ALA A 462 18.52 -8.10 -16.55
CA ALA A 462 18.52 -6.80 -15.88
C ALA A 462 17.11 -6.22 -15.64
N ARG A 463 16.08 -6.69 -16.38
CA ARG A 463 14.69 -6.31 -16.12
C ARG A 463 14.19 -6.78 -14.75
N LEU A 464 14.77 -7.88 -14.24
CA LEU A 464 14.43 -8.54 -12.97
C LEU A 464 15.17 -7.97 -11.75
N ALA A 465 15.81 -6.81 -11.86
CA ALA A 465 16.64 -6.23 -10.79
C ALA A 465 15.97 -6.23 -9.40
N GLU A 466 14.70 -5.87 -9.30
CA GLU A 466 13.98 -5.87 -8.00
C GLU A 466 13.78 -7.27 -7.42
N ILE A 467 13.55 -8.28 -8.28
CA ILE A 467 13.38 -9.68 -7.85
C ILE A 467 14.74 -10.27 -7.48
N PHE A 468 15.78 -9.92 -8.25
CA PHE A 468 17.17 -10.24 -7.94
C PHE A 468 17.54 -9.72 -6.54
N GLU A 469 17.22 -8.47 -6.23
CA GLU A 469 17.46 -7.88 -4.89
C GLU A 469 16.68 -8.62 -3.79
N ALA A 470 15.40 -8.88 -4.00
CA ALA A 470 14.58 -9.63 -3.04
C ALA A 470 15.13 -11.07 -2.81
N ALA A 471 15.62 -11.73 -3.86
CA ALA A 471 16.23 -13.05 -3.75
C ALA A 471 17.52 -13.03 -2.92
N HIS A 472 18.38 -12.01 -3.12
CA HIS A 472 19.56 -11.80 -2.29
C HIS A 472 19.22 -11.58 -0.82
N SER A 473 18.18 -10.80 -0.52
CA SER A 473 17.73 -10.57 0.85
C SER A 473 17.24 -11.87 1.51
N VAL A 474 16.46 -12.69 0.81
CA VAL A 474 16.02 -14.01 1.30
C VAL A 474 17.21 -14.92 1.59
N VAL A 475 18.19 -15.03 0.68
CA VAL A 475 19.38 -15.86 0.90
C VAL A 475 20.15 -15.39 2.13
N LEU A 476 20.38 -14.08 2.28
CA LEU A 476 21.03 -13.52 3.46
C LEU A 476 20.24 -13.79 4.76
N ALA A 477 18.91 -13.69 4.71
CA ALA A 477 18.05 -13.99 5.85
C ALA A 477 18.05 -15.47 6.23
N ILE A 478 18.17 -16.39 5.27
CA ILE A 478 18.37 -17.83 5.53
C ILE A 478 19.69 -18.05 6.25
N LEU A 479 20.78 -17.42 5.76
CA LEU A 479 22.12 -17.54 6.34
C LEU A 479 22.21 -16.92 7.75
N ALA A 480 21.45 -15.85 8.00
CA ALA A 480 21.42 -15.17 9.29
C ALA A 480 20.66 -15.94 10.37
N ALA A 481 19.80 -16.89 10.00
CA ALA A 481 19.00 -17.66 10.95
C ALA A 481 19.85 -18.71 11.69
N PRO A 482 19.95 -18.66 13.04
CA PRO A 482 20.85 -19.54 13.80
C PRO A 482 20.59 -21.04 13.61
N GLN A 483 19.33 -21.44 13.45
CA GLN A 483 18.94 -22.84 13.23
C GLN A 483 19.39 -23.40 11.89
N ASN A 484 19.75 -22.53 10.92
CA ASN A 484 20.18 -22.93 9.59
C ASN A 484 21.69 -23.12 9.50
N ALA A 485 22.42 -23.24 10.62
CA ALA A 485 23.89 -23.31 10.59
C ALA A 485 24.43 -24.43 9.69
N GLU A 486 23.84 -25.64 9.75
CA GLU A 486 24.23 -26.75 8.87
C GLU A 486 23.92 -26.44 7.40
N LEU A 487 22.72 -25.91 7.11
CA LEU A 487 22.31 -25.50 5.77
C LEU A 487 23.25 -24.41 5.20
N ALA A 488 23.62 -23.43 6.02
CA ALA A 488 24.53 -22.36 5.63
C ALA A 488 25.89 -22.90 5.16
N THR A 489 26.38 -24.01 5.74
CA THR A 489 27.65 -24.61 5.27
C THR A 489 27.60 -25.06 3.81
N THR A 490 26.41 -25.44 3.32
CA THR A 490 26.21 -25.82 1.92
C THR A 490 25.95 -24.63 0.99
N ILE A 491 25.29 -23.57 1.49
CA ILE A 491 24.90 -22.42 0.68
C ILE A 491 26.02 -21.37 0.55
N VAL A 492 26.80 -21.14 1.61
CA VAL A 492 27.81 -20.06 1.67
C VAL A 492 28.81 -20.13 0.51
N PRO A 493 29.43 -21.29 0.15
CA PRO A 493 30.38 -21.34 -0.96
C PRO A 493 29.75 -20.88 -2.29
N PHE A 494 28.58 -21.41 -2.62
CA PHE A 494 27.81 -21.03 -3.82
C PHE A 494 27.48 -19.53 -3.81
N TYR A 495 27.02 -19.00 -2.67
CA TYR A 495 26.60 -17.62 -2.57
C TYR A 495 27.77 -16.63 -2.67
N VAL A 496 28.92 -16.93 -2.07
CA VAL A 496 30.14 -16.11 -2.19
C VAL A 496 30.61 -16.05 -3.64
N GLU A 497 30.64 -17.20 -4.33
CA GLU A 497 30.98 -17.25 -5.75
C GLU A 497 29.99 -16.41 -6.59
N THR A 498 28.70 -16.54 -6.30
CA THR A 498 27.62 -15.77 -6.95
C THR A 498 27.81 -14.26 -6.76
N LEU A 499 28.16 -13.80 -5.54
CA LEU A 499 28.42 -12.38 -5.26
C LEU A 499 29.63 -11.85 -6.04
N LEU A 500 30.72 -12.64 -6.11
CA LEU A 500 31.93 -12.27 -6.83
C LEU A 500 31.70 -12.21 -8.35
N GLN A 501 30.87 -13.10 -8.88
CA GLN A 501 30.49 -13.10 -10.30
C GLN A 501 29.50 -11.97 -10.63
N SER A 502 28.63 -11.59 -9.68
CA SER A 502 27.59 -10.57 -9.86
C SER A 502 28.08 -9.13 -9.70
N PHE A 503 29.36 -8.91 -9.41
CA PHE A 503 29.98 -7.58 -9.31
C PHE A 503 31.06 -7.43 -10.39
N PRO A 504 31.08 -6.33 -11.17
CA PRO A 504 30.43 -5.03 -10.94
C PRO A 504 29.00 -4.84 -11.47
N LYS A 505 28.43 -5.85 -12.16
CA LYS A 505 27.02 -5.88 -12.56
C LYS A 505 26.54 -7.34 -12.49
N PRO A 506 25.30 -7.61 -12.06
CA PRO A 506 24.22 -6.65 -11.75
C PRO A 506 24.31 -5.93 -10.39
N LEU A 507 25.16 -6.35 -9.44
CA LEU A 507 25.23 -5.74 -8.10
C LEU A 507 25.87 -4.36 -8.13
N SER A 508 25.23 -3.40 -7.45
CA SER A 508 25.85 -2.10 -7.17
C SER A 508 27.01 -2.24 -6.15
N PRO A 509 27.98 -1.32 -6.15
CA PRO A 509 29.05 -1.29 -5.14
C PRO A 509 28.56 -1.35 -3.69
N ARG A 510 27.41 -0.74 -3.40
CA ARG A 510 26.83 -0.72 -2.06
C ARG A 510 26.24 -2.08 -1.69
N GLN A 511 25.48 -2.69 -2.60
CA GLN A 511 24.87 -4.00 -2.38
C GLN A 511 25.94 -5.09 -2.22
N PHE A 512 26.96 -5.08 -3.08
CA PHE A 512 28.08 -6.02 -2.99
C PHE A 512 28.80 -5.93 -1.64
N ARG A 513 29.19 -4.71 -1.21
CA ARG A 513 29.85 -4.48 0.08
C ARG A 513 28.98 -4.95 1.25
N LEU A 514 27.68 -4.65 1.22
CA LEU A 514 26.74 -5.07 2.27
C LEU A 514 26.60 -6.59 2.33
N ALA A 515 26.49 -7.26 1.19
CA ALA A 515 26.33 -8.71 1.11
C ALA A 515 27.58 -9.43 1.62
N ILE A 516 28.77 -9.02 1.17
CA ILE A 516 30.06 -9.56 1.64
C ILE A 516 30.23 -9.33 3.15
N LYS A 517 30.00 -8.09 3.62
CA LYS A 517 30.04 -7.76 5.06
C LYS A 517 29.11 -8.68 5.86
N SER A 518 27.92 -8.95 5.34
CA SER A 518 26.93 -9.80 6.01
C SER A 518 27.40 -11.25 6.10
N VAL A 519 27.96 -11.82 5.02
CA VAL A 519 28.53 -13.19 5.04
C VAL A 519 29.67 -13.29 6.07
N VAL A 520 30.62 -12.34 6.06
CA VAL A 520 31.75 -12.35 7.01
C VAL A 520 31.26 -12.18 8.45
N ARG A 521 30.26 -11.33 8.69
CA ARG A 521 29.65 -11.13 10.01
C ARG A 521 28.93 -12.40 10.49
N ILE A 522 28.20 -13.08 9.62
CA ILE A 522 27.50 -14.33 9.96
C ILE A 522 28.50 -15.43 10.31
N ALA A 523 29.67 -15.45 9.68
CA ALA A 523 30.76 -16.37 10.01
C ALA A 523 31.63 -15.93 11.21
N ALA A 524 31.27 -14.85 11.91
CA ALA A 524 32.01 -14.38 13.09
C ALA A 524 31.51 -15.04 14.39
N PRO A 525 32.41 -15.33 15.36
CA PRO A 525 32.01 -15.78 16.69
C PRO A 525 31.05 -14.77 17.37
N PRO A 526 30.04 -15.24 18.14
CA PRO A 526 29.81 -16.60 18.62
C PRO A 526 28.88 -17.46 17.73
N SER A 527 28.79 -17.20 16.42
CA SER A 527 27.85 -17.94 15.56
C SER A 527 28.20 -19.42 15.41
N ALA A 528 27.20 -20.27 15.19
CA ALA A 528 27.40 -21.69 14.91
C ALA A 528 28.15 -21.93 13.58
N ILE A 529 28.01 -21.01 12.62
CA ILE A 529 28.73 -21.05 11.34
C ILE A 529 30.23 -20.83 11.54
N ALA A 530 30.62 -19.94 12.47
CA ALA A 530 32.02 -19.74 12.82
C ALA A 530 32.70 -21.03 13.32
N VAL A 531 31.94 -21.89 14.00
CA VAL A 531 32.43 -23.20 14.48
C VAL A 531 32.49 -24.23 13.36
N ALA A 532 31.45 -24.29 12.51
CA ALA A 532 31.36 -25.26 11.43
C ALA A 532 32.33 -24.96 10.27
N MET A 533 32.61 -23.67 10.01
CA MET A 533 33.49 -23.21 8.94
C MET A 533 34.46 -22.11 9.44
N PRO A 534 35.46 -22.47 10.27
CA PRO A 534 36.33 -21.50 10.93
C PRO A 534 37.20 -20.68 9.97
N LEU A 535 37.41 -21.17 8.74
CA LEU A 535 38.22 -20.51 7.72
C LEU A 535 37.41 -19.60 6.78
N THR A 536 36.08 -19.55 6.89
CA THR A 536 35.24 -18.79 5.93
C THR A 536 35.64 -17.32 5.83
N GLN A 537 35.90 -16.67 6.97
CA GLN A 537 36.25 -15.25 6.97
C GLN A 537 37.59 -14.99 6.26
N ALA A 538 38.60 -15.84 6.51
CA ALA A 538 39.89 -15.76 5.83
C ALA A 538 39.75 -16.02 4.32
N VAL A 539 39.04 -17.09 3.94
CA VAL A 539 38.83 -17.46 2.53
C VAL A 539 38.11 -16.36 1.75
N VAL A 540 37.04 -15.77 2.31
CA VAL A 540 36.31 -14.68 1.66
C VAL A 540 37.22 -13.47 1.44
N LEU A 541 38.03 -13.09 2.43
CA LEU A 541 38.96 -11.96 2.30
C LEU A 541 40.10 -12.25 1.32
N ASP A 542 40.63 -13.47 1.30
CA ASP A 542 41.66 -13.90 0.34
C ASP A 542 41.13 -13.86 -1.10
N LEU A 543 39.89 -14.32 -1.34
CA LEU A 543 39.23 -14.23 -2.64
C LEU A 543 39.04 -12.78 -3.09
N LEU A 544 38.68 -11.87 -2.19
CA LEU A 544 38.57 -10.44 -2.49
C LEU A 544 39.93 -9.84 -2.84
N ARG A 545 40.98 -10.20 -2.08
CA ARG A 545 42.36 -9.75 -2.34
C ARG A 545 42.83 -10.24 -3.70
N GLU A 546 42.67 -11.52 -4.01
CA GLU A 546 43.08 -12.10 -5.29
C GLU A 546 42.35 -11.44 -6.47
N ARG A 547 41.05 -11.19 -6.32
CA ARG A 547 40.26 -10.48 -7.35
C ARG A 547 40.72 -9.03 -7.49
N MET A 548 41.09 -8.36 -6.40
CA MET A 548 41.56 -6.97 -6.42
C MET A 548 42.85 -6.79 -7.22
N GLU A 549 43.74 -7.78 -7.27
CA GLU A 549 44.96 -7.73 -8.10
C GLU A 549 44.65 -7.60 -9.60
N HIS A 550 43.51 -8.15 -10.04
CA HIS A 550 43.09 -8.20 -11.44
C HIS A 550 41.94 -7.23 -11.77
N ALA A 551 41.44 -6.46 -10.79
CA ALA A 551 40.27 -5.61 -10.93
C ALA A 551 40.57 -4.31 -11.71
N SER A 552 39.58 -3.82 -12.45
CA SER A 552 39.74 -2.57 -13.21
C SER A 552 39.82 -1.33 -12.29
N GLU A 553 40.66 -0.36 -12.67
CA GLU A 553 40.73 0.97 -12.06
C GLU A 553 39.79 1.98 -12.75
N ASP A 554 39.07 1.57 -13.78
CA ASP A 554 38.09 2.41 -14.46
C ASP A 554 36.94 2.77 -13.52
N SER A 555 36.42 3.98 -13.68
CA SER A 555 35.29 4.44 -12.88
C SER A 555 34.03 3.64 -13.21
N LEU A 556 33.44 3.02 -12.19
CA LEU A 556 32.16 2.35 -12.31
C LEU A 556 31.04 3.38 -12.58
N PRO A 557 29.97 2.96 -13.27
CA PRO A 557 28.83 3.84 -13.48
C PRO A 557 28.26 4.33 -12.14
N PRO A 558 27.83 5.60 -12.06
CA PRO A 558 27.23 6.13 -10.84
C PRO A 558 26.02 5.30 -10.44
N ASN A 559 25.86 5.09 -9.14
CA ASN A 559 24.73 4.34 -8.59
C ASN A 559 23.43 5.14 -8.85
N PRO A 560 22.43 4.57 -9.57
CA PRO A 560 21.17 5.27 -9.86
C PRO A 560 20.38 5.67 -8.61
N ASP A 561 20.60 5.01 -7.47
CA ASP A 561 19.86 5.25 -6.21
C ASP A 561 20.45 6.38 -5.34
N LEU A 562 21.56 7.00 -5.77
CA LEU A 562 22.17 8.11 -5.05
C LEU A 562 22.02 9.42 -5.84
N PRO A 563 21.68 10.53 -5.18
CA PRO A 563 21.76 11.85 -5.80
C PRO A 563 23.17 12.05 -6.36
N ILE A 564 23.27 12.47 -7.63
CA ILE A 564 24.52 12.63 -8.40
C ILE A 564 25.54 13.51 -7.65
N GLU A 565 25.06 14.44 -6.81
CA GLU A 565 25.88 15.33 -5.98
C GLU A 565 26.71 14.60 -4.91
N ASN A 566 26.34 13.37 -4.53
CA ASN A 566 27.02 12.57 -3.49
C ASN A 566 27.79 11.35 -4.03
N SER A 567 27.63 10.99 -5.30
CA SER A 567 28.29 9.81 -5.89
C SER A 567 29.68 10.17 -6.42
N ARG A 568 30.72 10.04 -5.59
CA ARG A 568 32.09 10.00 -6.11
C ARG A 568 32.31 8.67 -6.86
N PRO A 569 32.77 8.69 -8.11
CA PRO A 569 32.94 7.47 -8.89
C PRO A 569 34.03 6.58 -8.28
N LEU A 570 33.66 5.35 -7.94
CA LEU A 570 34.56 4.32 -7.42
C LEU A 570 34.93 3.36 -8.56
N SER A 571 36.14 2.81 -8.52
CA SER A 571 36.57 1.71 -9.40
C SER A 571 36.21 0.36 -8.80
N GLU A 572 36.22 -0.71 -9.61
CA GLU A 572 36.04 -2.08 -9.11
C GLU A 572 37.05 -2.39 -7.99
N LYS A 573 38.32 -2.04 -8.24
CA LYS A 573 39.42 -2.20 -7.29
C LYS A 573 39.18 -1.47 -5.96
N ALA A 574 38.71 -0.22 -6.01
CA ALA A 574 38.40 0.54 -4.81
C ALA A 574 37.22 -0.07 -4.01
N VAL A 575 36.22 -0.63 -4.69
CA VAL A 575 35.07 -1.26 -4.03
C VAL A 575 35.45 -2.56 -3.35
N LEU A 576 36.29 -3.39 -3.97
CA LEU A 576 36.82 -4.62 -3.35
C LEU A 576 37.60 -4.29 -2.07
N LEU A 577 38.45 -3.27 -2.11
CA LEU A 577 39.17 -2.80 -0.92
C LEU A 577 38.22 -2.28 0.17
N LEU A 578 37.20 -1.50 -0.21
CA LEU A 578 36.19 -1.03 0.74
C LEU A 578 35.39 -2.19 1.36
N ALA A 579 35.14 -3.26 0.62
CA ALA A 579 34.51 -4.48 1.15
C ALA A 579 35.41 -5.18 2.18
N ILE A 580 36.72 -5.29 1.91
CA ILE A 580 37.71 -5.79 2.88
C ILE A 580 37.70 -4.94 4.15
N ILE A 581 37.77 -3.61 4.01
CA ILE A 581 37.74 -2.67 5.14
C ILE A 581 36.47 -2.84 5.98
N ASP A 582 35.30 -2.94 5.33
CA ASP A 582 34.01 -3.10 6.04
C ASP A 582 33.90 -4.41 6.84
N CYS A 583 34.74 -5.39 6.55
CA CYS A 583 34.75 -6.70 7.22
C CYS A 583 35.66 -6.74 8.46
N LEU A 584 36.61 -5.80 8.61
CA LEU A 584 37.64 -5.83 9.66
C LEU A 584 37.06 -5.92 11.07
N SER A 585 35.93 -5.26 11.34
CA SER A 585 35.29 -5.26 12.67
C SER A 585 34.73 -6.63 13.10
N PHE A 586 34.60 -7.58 12.17
CA PHE A 586 34.05 -8.92 12.44
C PHE A 586 35.11 -10.03 12.46
N LEU A 587 36.38 -9.70 12.20
CA LEU A 587 37.45 -10.69 12.17
C LEU A 587 37.87 -11.11 13.58
N PRO A 588 38.23 -12.38 13.81
CA PRO A 588 38.92 -12.81 15.02
C PRO A 588 40.23 -12.04 15.16
N VAL A 589 40.64 -11.74 16.39
CA VAL A 589 41.84 -10.93 16.67
C VAL A 589 43.10 -11.42 15.92
N PRO A 590 43.40 -12.73 15.84
CA PRO A 590 44.56 -13.20 15.08
C PRO A 590 44.49 -12.84 13.59
N LEU A 591 43.32 -12.98 12.98
CA LEU A 591 43.11 -12.65 11.57
C LEU A 591 43.11 -11.13 11.36
N LEU A 592 42.61 -10.36 12.31
CA LEU A 592 42.67 -8.89 12.28
C LEU A 592 44.12 -8.39 12.33
N GLU A 593 44.97 -8.96 13.19
CA GLU A 593 46.40 -8.61 13.24
C GLU A 593 47.12 -8.85 11.92
N GLU A 594 46.74 -9.89 11.17
CA GLU A 594 47.26 -10.18 9.83
C GLU A 594 46.72 -9.21 8.78
N TYR A 595 45.41 -8.93 8.81
CA TYR A 595 44.75 -8.14 7.76
C TYR A 595 44.93 -6.62 7.90
N LEU A 596 45.27 -6.09 9.07
CA LEU A 596 45.58 -4.66 9.25
C LEU A 596 46.75 -4.18 8.36
N PRO A 597 47.96 -4.79 8.41
CA PRO A 597 49.05 -4.41 7.51
C PRO A 597 48.74 -4.71 6.05
N LEU A 598 48.13 -5.85 5.73
CA LEU A 598 47.72 -6.19 4.35
C LEU A 598 46.75 -5.15 3.77
N THR A 599 45.78 -4.68 4.55
CA THR A 599 44.85 -3.64 4.09
C THR A 599 45.57 -2.32 3.83
N ALA A 600 46.61 -2.00 4.62
CA ALA A 600 47.46 -0.83 4.38
C ALA A 600 48.27 -0.96 3.08
N GLU A 601 48.82 -2.13 2.78
CA GLU A 601 49.50 -2.40 1.50
C GLU A 601 48.53 -2.26 0.31
N LEU A 602 47.34 -2.87 0.43
CA LEU A 602 46.31 -2.82 -0.61
C LEU A 602 45.82 -1.38 -0.89
N LEU A 603 45.79 -0.50 0.13
CA LEU A 603 45.47 0.92 -0.07
C LEU A 603 46.41 1.60 -1.08
N HIS A 604 47.69 1.25 -1.07
CA HIS A 604 48.67 1.83 -1.99
C HIS A 604 48.61 1.24 -3.40
N LYS A 605 48.00 0.06 -3.56
CA LYS A 605 47.70 -0.54 -4.87
C LYS A 605 46.56 0.16 -5.63
N VAL A 606 45.80 1.04 -4.99
CA VAL A 606 44.78 1.88 -5.66
C VAL A 606 45.47 3.07 -6.32
N GLY A 607 45.56 3.10 -7.66
CA GLY A 607 46.26 4.15 -8.39
C GLY A 607 45.64 5.55 -8.25
N ASN A 608 44.30 5.65 -8.20
CA ASN A 608 43.60 6.93 -8.11
C ASN A 608 43.70 7.55 -6.69
N PRO A 609 44.32 8.73 -6.53
CA PRO A 609 44.56 9.33 -5.20
C PRO A 609 43.27 9.74 -4.48
N SER A 610 42.22 10.10 -5.22
CA SER A 610 40.93 10.49 -4.63
C SER A 610 40.20 9.27 -4.03
N GLN A 611 40.22 8.14 -4.73
CA GLN A 611 39.65 6.87 -4.27
C GLN A 611 40.46 6.29 -3.12
N ARG A 612 41.80 6.39 -3.19
CA ARG A 612 42.68 6.02 -2.08
C ARG A 612 42.36 6.79 -0.80
N LYS A 613 42.21 8.12 -0.90
CA LYS A 613 41.83 8.96 0.24
C LYS A 613 40.47 8.57 0.83
N GLN A 614 39.52 8.20 -0.02
CA GLN A 614 38.22 7.70 0.43
C GLN A 614 38.33 6.36 1.17
N CYS A 615 39.17 5.44 0.69
CA CYS A 615 39.44 4.17 1.37
C CYS A 615 40.18 4.39 2.70
N GLN A 616 41.17 5.30 2.74
CA GLN A 616 41.87 5.69 3.98
C GLN A 616 40.89 6.27 5.01
N GLN A 617 39.99 7.16 4.58
CA GLN A 617 38.96 7.72 5.46
C GLN A 617 38.02 6.62 5.98
N ARG A 618 37.58 5.70 5.11
CA ARG A 618 36.72 4.59 5.54
C ARG A 618 37.43 3.63 6.49
N LEU A 619 38.73 3.37 6.29
CA LEU A 619 39.54 2.58 7.20
C LEU A 619 39.57 3.26 8.57
N TRP A 620 39.92 4.55 8.61
CA TRP A 620 39.91 5.33 9.85
C TRP A 620 38.56 5.32 10.56
N ASP A 621 37.47 5.52 9.83
CA ASP A 621 36.10 5.45 10.37
C ASP A 621 35.83 4.06 10.97
N THR A 622 36.23 2.99 10.29
CA THR A 622 36.02 1.61 10.78
C THR A 622 36.82 1.30 12.05
N LEU A 623 38.00 1.90 12.21
CA LEU A 623 38.81 1.76 13.42
C LEU A 623 38.30 2.62 14.59
N SER A 624 37.53 3.68 14.33
CA SER A 624 37.17 4.71 15.32
C SER A 624 35.66 4.82 15.64
N ASN A 625 34.78 4.21 14.84
CA ASN A 625 33.32 4.35 14.97
C ASN A 625 32.67 3.51 16.08
N GLY A 626 33.47 2.72 16.82
CA GLY A 626 32.96 1.88 17.91
C GLY A 626 32.25 0.59 17.47
N GLU A 627 32.35 0.17 16.20
CA GLU A 627 31.84 -1.14 15.75
C GLU A 627 32.65 -2.32 16.32
N MET A 628 33.89 -2.08 16.78
CA MET A 628 34.78 -3.10 17.34
C MET A 628 34.53 -3.32 18.84
N ASP A 629 34.68 -4.56 19.29
CA ASP A 629 34.75 -4.85 20.72
C ASP A 629 36.08 -4.37 21.32
N VAL A 630 36.19 -4.47 22.65
CA VAL A 630 37.34 -3.94 23.41
C VAL A 630 38.67 -4.55 22.94
N GLU A 631 38.69 -5.85 22.66
CA GLU A 631 39.91 -6.56 22.28
C GLU A 631 40.36 -6.18 20.86
N ARG A 632 39.44 -6.21 19.88
CA ARG A 632 39.74 -5.77 18.50
C ARG A 632 40.15 -4.30 18.46
N ALA A 633 39.47 -3.44 19.21
CA ALA A 633 39.80 -2.02 19.27
C ALA A 633 41.20 -1.79 19.86
N ALA A 634 41.57 -2.51 20.94
CA ALA A 634 42.91 -2.43 21.52
C ALA A 634 43.99 -2.86 20.52
N THR A 635 43.76 -3.94 19.78
CA THR A 635 44.67 -4.40 18.70
C THR A 635 44.84 -3.34 17.61
N CYS A 636 43.75 -2.75 17.13
CA CYS A 636 43.78 -1.68 16.14
C CYS A 636 44.51 -0.43 16.61
N VAL A 637 44.29 0.00 17.86
CA VAL A 637 44.98 1.15 18.46
C VAL A 637 46.47 0.86 18.62
N ALA A 638 46.84 -0.34 19.10
CA ALA A 638 48.23 -0.75 19.25
C ALA A 638 48.95 -0.77 17.89
N TRP A 639 48.30 -1.31 16.86
CA TRP A 639 48.84 -1.30 15.51
C TRP A 639 49.00 0.13 14.96
N TRP A 640 47.97 0.96 15.08
CA TRP A 640 47.96 2.33 14.56
C TRP A 640 49.01 3.23 15.22
N THR A 641 49.22 3.09 16.53
CA THR A 641 50.10 4.00 17.31
C THR A 641 51.52 3.49 17.50
N SER A 642 51.69 2.18 17.71
CA SER A 642 52.95 1.61 18.23
C SER A 642 53.61 0.63 17.26
N ARG A 643 52.89 0.11 16.25
CA ARG A 643 53.44 -0.82 15.24
C ARG A 643 53.53 -0.22 13.84
N GLY A 644 53.62 1.11 13.74
CA GLY A 644 53.82 1.81 12.46
C GLY A 644 52.60 1.86 11.53
N GLY A 645 51.41 1.46 12.00
CA GLY A 645 50.21 1.37 11.14
C GLY A 645 49.78 2.71 10.56
N ARG A 646 49.91 3.80 11.32
CA ARG A 646 49.63 5.16 10.83
C ARG A 646 50.53 5.53 9.67
N GLU A 647 51.84 5.31 9.80
CA GLU A 647 52.83 5.63 8.79
C GLU A 647 52.59 4.77 7.54
N HIS A 648 52.31 3.48 7.73
CA HIS A 648 52.04 2.54 6.65
C HIS A 648 50.80 2.97 5.83
N VAL A 649 49.71 3.38 6.47
CA VAL A 649 48.49 3.85 5.79
C VAL A 649 48.70 5.18 5.05
N LEU A 650 49.48 6.11 5.62
CA LEU A 650 49.67 7.45 5.06
C LEU A 650 50.73 7.49 3.95
N TYR A 651 51.83 6.76 4.12
CA TYR A 651 53.03 6.91 3.30
C TYR A 651 53.43 5.66 2.52
N GLY A 652 52.86 4.49 2.85
CA GLY A 652 53.22 3.20 2.24
C GLY A 652 54.43 2.57 2.91
N GLU A 653 54.86 1.42 2.39
CA GLU A 653 56.12 0.81 2.79
C GLU A 653 57.24 1.80 2.46
N GLN A 654 57.91 2.31 3.49
CA GLN A 654 59.16 3.03 3.30
C GLN A 654 60.21 1.99 2.87
N PRO A 655 60.99 2.23 1.79
CA PRO A 655 62.12 1.37 1.50
C PRO A 655 63.04 1.34 2.73
N GLU A 656 63.48 0.15 3.15
CA GLU A 656 64.25 -0.11 4.37
C GLU A 656 65.61 0.63 4.47
N ASP A 657 65.93 1.55 3.55
CA ASP A 657 67.21 2.26 3.44
C ASP A 657 67.12 3.76 3.75
N GLN A 658 66.44 4.16 4.83
CA GLN A 658 66.64 5.50 5.40
C GLN A 658 66.88 5.43 6.91
N ASP A 659 68.17 5.30 7.24
CA ASP A 659 68.83 5.71 8.48
C ASP A 659 67.92 6.09 9.65
N PHE A 660 67.82 5.18 10.63
CA PHE A 660 67.35 5.50 11.97
C PHE A 660 68.22 6.60 12.59
N THR A 661 67.80 7.85 12.47
CA THR A 661 68.37 8.96 13.25
C THR A 661 67.78 8.92 14.66
N MET A 662 68.52 8.28 15.57
CA MET A 662 68.26 8.29 17.01
C MET A 662 68.31 9.74 17.53
N SER A 663 67.15 10.34 17.76
CA SER A 663 67.03 11.63 18.46
C SER A 663 67.18 11.40 19.97
N GLY A 664 68.42 11.41 20.46
CA GLY A 664 68.72 11.14 21.86
C GLY A 664 70.12 11.51 22.35
N ALA A 665 70.91 12.30 21.61
CA ALA A 665 72.21 12.76 22.08
C ALA A 665 72.21 14.29 22.25
N LEU A 666 72.13 14.73 23.52
CA LEU A 666 72.35 16.12 23.93
C LEU A 666 73.80 16.53 23.66
N PRO A 667 74.06 17.74 23.12
CA PRO A 667 75.41 18.29 23.04
C PRO A 667 75.90 18.68 24.44
N PHE A 668 77.07 18.16 24.82
CA PHE A 668 77.81 18.59 26.00
C PHE A 668 78.31 20.03 25.79
N GLU A 669 77.86 20.97 26.64
CA GLU A 669 78.54 22.25 26.82
C GLU A 669 79.88 22.03 27.56
N SER A 670 80.98 22.52 26.98
CA SER A 670 82.19 22.83 27.74
C SER A 670 82.70 24.23 27.40
N LYS A 671 82.44 25.15 28.32
CA LYS A 671 83.09 26.45 28.60
C LYS A 671 84.23 26.90 27.68
N LEU A 672 84.04 28.02 26.99
CA LEU A 672 84.66 29.33 27.28
C LEU A 672 83.99 30.43 26.44
#